data_AF-A0A7G4A4I2-F1
#
_entry.id   AF-A0A7G4A4I2-F1
#
_cell.length_a   1.000
_cell.length_b   1.000
_cell.length_c   1.000
_cell.angle_alpha   90.00
_cell.angle_beta   90.00
_cell.angle_gamma   90.00
#
_symmetry.space_group_name_H-M   'P 1'
#
loop_
_entity.id
_entity.type
_entity.pdbx_description
1 polymer ?
#
loop_
_entity_poly.entity_id
_entity_poly.type
_entity_poly.pdbx_seq_one_letter_code
_entity_poly.pdbx_strand_id
1 'polypeptide(L)'
;MGLSLLELLTYHDNGQITFDAYINNQKVTSYEGYLQVIDQITRICEHEDDAPLAKAHVKNLAKILLQKFQEHLRENKSDWYDKSNPKIYTVAKQLEAFAYLTGEQEAINAIVEEFPLLKLVKCDYESYLYNNFLNNGDPLKFKNFDRDLLVLQMMIRVLDPRYINQRDEQVCGVNAFVHNIALFNPLKYVQIVTELAAKGVCDLKEFAGKEGVLRVEVTEGVANKKSSDGTTIHDADHIILNGIRSSENSIVHYSEEGADLAKKLFGVTTHHEINGWMQQAGYNHVRNIPIHNREAIKQLQLLIQDGYMVGFAGTGSLAAYILDPEDGEPKNQNLVQRFMDGHFFIIRNIEFDEQNDKVNIRIMTWGKEQSASIPFEVWKKNIGLVGTAVVGQDPYANIMFRVKARDIDDLQRTTYCSPEAYCLYVRNIIEDSPGYEKINKLLDQAFKHENGITWYQAAKGIQDAIEELPREKALMVPSKISIIPLVTPEIKTEFNRIHHIHCRARKISALENLGIQDNIEVQRQLIPLYAQEGQWDKIKGLLADIKSYSHTDREIIYESLELGCCLVVGGVKVPSDIKELVEKNTRFHFQVKDLISVLSEITGLPKGGPFTYGVRSRLLEVVNHRLKEEGKAKVHSLSNVILYKKDIYHLVSLLDKEVHRMDPSHKTMRKEKLEKFCTLLINKIENKDAPHDKMVDLQSASNLDHKLPRFLQKLSEFFLKVASIFDKNLITKDVEKIKSFKDDLNGAKENNKSEEYDVSLAPIVDNI
;
A
#
# COMPACT_ATOMS: atom_id res chain seq x y z
N MET A 1 11.83 -35.83 -31.38
CA MET A 1 10.58 -36.26 -32.03
C MET A 1 9.49 -36.08 -31.01
N GLY A 2 8.48 -35.25 -31.30
CA GLY A 2 7.35 -35.03 -30.40
C GLY A 2 6.32 -36.16 -30.41
N LEU A 3 5.46 -36.16 -29.40
CA LEU A 3 4.45 -37.20 -29.14
C LEU A 3 3.13 -36.90 -29.86
N SER A 4 2.37 -37.95 -30.16
CA SER A 4 0.97 -37.84 -30.56
C SER A 4 0.06 -37.94 -29.34
N LEU A 5 -1.00 -37.11 -29.27
CA LEU A 5 -1.99 -37.24 -28.18
C LEU A 5 -2.66 -38.60 -28.20
N LEU A 6 -2.97 -39.14 -29.38
CA LEU A 6 -3.69 -40.40 -29.52
C LEU A 6 -2.95 -41.60 -28.89
N GLU A 7 -1.61 -41.61 -28.93
CA GLU A 7 -0.79 -42.65 -28.30
C GLU A 7 -0.88 -42.67 -26.77
N LEU A 8 -1.32 -41.56 -26.17
CA LEU A 8 -1.38 -41.37 -24.72
C LEU A 8 -2.81 -41.56 -24.16
N LEU A 9 -3.81 -41.69 -25.03
CA LEU A 9 -5.20 -41.90 -24.65
C LEU A 9 -5.57 -43.38 -24.75
N THR A 10 -6.03 -43.94 -23.64
CA THR A 10 -6.56 -45.31 -23.56
C THR A 10 -8.08 -45.27 -23.54
N TYR A 11 -8.72 -45.92 -24.51
CA TYR A 11 -10.17 -46.08 -24.60
C TYR A 11 -10.56 -47.44 -24.02
N HIS A 12 -11.33 -47.43 -22.94
CA HIS A 12 -11.80 -48.64 -22.27
C HIS A 12 -13.15 -49.08 -22.83
N ASP A 13 -13.46 -50.38 -22.76
CA ASP A 13 -14.70 -50.98 -23.28
C ASP A 13 -15.98 -50.39 -22.68
N ASN A 14 -15.89 -49.76 -21.49
CA ASN A 14 -16.98 -49.08 -20.81
C ASN A 14 -17.18 -47.62 -21.29
N GLY A 15 -16.44 -47.18 -22.31
CA GLY A 15 -16.47 -45.80 -22.82
C GLY A 15 -15.68 -44.80 -21.99
N GLN A 16 -15.00 -45.24 -20.93
CA GLN A 16 -14.09 -44.39 -20.15
C GLN A 16 -12.81 -44.13 -20.96
N ILE A 17 -12.31 -42.90 -20.87
CA ILE A 17 -11.05 -42.51 -21.49
C ILE A 17 -10.09 -42.16 -20.36
N THR A 18 -8.90 -42.76 -20.40
CA THR A 18 -7.82 -42.43 -19.46
C THR A 18 -6.62 -41.89 -20.22
N PHE A 19 -5.84 -41.04 -19.56
CA PHE A 19 -4.56 -40.56 -20.06
C PHE A 19 -3.45 -41.19 -19.22
N ASP A 20 -2.63 -42.02 -19.85
CA ASP A 20 -1.53 -42.71 -19.18
C ASP A 20 -0.21 -41.99 -19.50
N ALA A 21 0.23 -41.12 -18.59
CA ALA A 21 1.49 -40.39 -18.71
C ALA A 21 2.67 -41.20 -18.15
N TYR A 22 3.80 -41.21 -18.87
CA TYR A 22 5.04 -41.84 -18.42
C TYR A 22 6.24 -40.89 -18.60
N ILE A 23 7.15 -40.86 -17.62
CA ILE A 23 8.46 -40.21 -17.70
C ILE A 23 9.51 -41.24 -17.31
N ASN A 24 10.52 -41.48 -18.15
CA ASN A 24 11.56 -42.50 -17.92
C ASN A 24 10.99 -43.90 -17.57
N ASN A 25 9.96 -44.33 -18.30
CA ASN A 25 9.21 -45.59 -18.08
C ASN A 25 8.49 -45.71 -16.72
N GLN A 26 8.37 -44.63 -15.96
CA GLN A 26 7.60 -44.59 -14.72
C GLN A 26 6.28 -43.85 -14.97
N LYS A 27 5.18 -44.44 -14.51
CA LYS A 27 3.86 -43.82 -14.59
C LYS A 27 3.87 -42.54 -13.77
N VAL A 28 3.49 -41.44 -14.39
CA VAL A 28 3.38 -40.14 -13.75
C VAL A 28 2.13 -40.11 -12.88
N THR A 29 2.30 -39.65 -11.65
CA THR A 29 1.21 -39.51 -10.67
C THR A 29 0.99 -38.08 -10.21
N SER A 30 1.97 -37.19 -10.37
CA SER A 30 1.88 -35.79 -9.96
C SER A 30 1.30 -34.90 -11.04
N TYR A 31 0.50 -33.90 -10.64
CA TYR A 31 -0.09 -32.91 -11.55
C TYR A 31 0.95 -32.25 -12.48
N GLU A 32 2.08 -31.80 -11.92
CA GLU A 32 3.17 -31.19 -12.70
C GLU A 32 3.76 -32.14 -13.74
N GLY A 33 3.94 -33.42 -13.39
CA GLY A 33 4.43 -34.40 -14.33
C GLY A 33 3.45 -34.64 -15.49
N TYR A 34 2.13 -34.59 -15.23
CA TYR A 34 1.13 -34.72 -16.28
C TYR A 34 1.25 -33.57 -17.28
N LEU A 35 1.36 -32.33 -16.80
CA LEU A 35 1.57 -31.16 -17.66
C LEU A 35 2.86 -31.28 -18.47
N GLN A 36 3.93 -31.79 -17.87
CA GLN A 36 5.22 -32.00 -18.53
C GLN A 36 5.14 -32.98 -19.71
N VAL A 37 4.37 -34.07 -19.58
CA VAL A 37 4.18 -35.02 -20.68
C VAL A 37 3.32 -34.41 -21.78
N ILE A 38 2.25 -33.69 -21.41
CA ILE A 38 1.33 -33.10 -22.39
C ILE A 38 2.03 -31.99 -23.20
N ASP A 39 2.95 -31.23 -22.60
CA ASP A 39 3.69 -30.17 -23.31
C ASP A 39 4.64 -30.73 -24.40
N GLN A 40 4.95 -32.04 -24.36
CA GLN A 40 5.74 -32.72 -25.39
C GLN A 40 4.90 -33.16 -26.61
N ILE A 41 3.58 -32.97 -26.58
CA ILE A 41 2.69 -33.30 -27.69
C ILE A 41 2.86 -32.27 -28.80
N THR A 42 3.13 -32.74 -30.02
CA THR A 42 3.36 -31.90 -31.20
C THR A 42 2.37 -32.16 -32.31
N ARG A 43 1.45 -33.12 -32.12
CA ARG A 43 0.34 -33.43 -33.03
C ARG A 43 -0.78 -34.14 -32.28
N ILE A 44 -2.02 -33.95 -32.74
CA ILE A 44 -3.18 -34.61 -32.12
C ILE A 44 -3.34 -36.06 -32.60
N CYS A 45 -3.24 -36.25 -33.92
CA CYS A 45 -3.41 -37.54 -34.60
C CYS A 45 -2.11 -37.93 -35.34
N GLU A 46 -1.87 -39.23 -35.48
CA GLU A 46 -0.70 -39.73 -36.22
C GLU A 46 -0.93 -39.79 -37.73
N HIS A 47 -2.16 -40.12 -38.12
CA HIS A 47 -2.58 -40.30 -39.51
C HIS A 47 -3.63 -39.27 -39.89
N GLU A 48 -3.60 -38.81 -41.14
CA GLU A 48 -4.58 -37.83 -41.67
C GLU A 48 -6.01 -38.36 -41.63
N ASP A 49 -6.19 -39.69 -41.72
CA ASP A 49 -7.50 -40.36 -41.67
C ASP A 49 -8.21 -40.17 -40.30
N ASP A 50 -7.46 -39.91 -39.23
CA ASP A 50 -7.98 -39.70 -37.87
C ASP A 50 -8.32 -38.23 -37.58
N ALA A 51 -8.01 -37.31 -38.50
CA ALA A 51 -8.25 -35.87 -38.34
C ALA A 51 -9.70 -35.50 -37.97
N PRO A 52 -10.77 -36.21 -38.43
CA PRO A 52 -12.14 -35.91 -37.99
C PRO A 52 -12.38 -36.10 -36.49
N LEU A 53 -11.54 -36.87 -35.79
CA LEU A 53 -11.67 -37.16 -34.36
C LEU A 53 -10.82 -36.24 -33.47
N ALA A 54 -9.90 -35.45 -34.05
CA ALA A 54 -8.94 -34.61 -33.32
C ALA A 54 -9.62 -33.70 -32.27
N LYS A 55 -10.70 -33.00 -32.65
CA LYS A 55 -11.50 -32.17 -31.72
C LYS A 55 -12.07 -32.95 -30.54
N ALA A 56 -12.52 -34.18 -30.78
CA ALA A 56 -13.06 -35.02 -29.72
C ALA A 56 -11.96 -35.42 -28.73
N HIS A 57 -10.77 -35.77 -29.24
CA HIS A 57 -9.60 -36.09 -28.40
C HIS A 57 -9.19 -34.90 -27.53
N VAL A 58 -9.14 -33.69 -28.09
CA VAL A 58 -8.81 -32.47 -27.33
C VAL A 58 -9.85 -32.17 -26.24
N LYS A 59 -11.16 -32.32 -26.54
CA LYS A 59 -12.22 -32.15 -25.51
C LYS A 59 -12.11 -33.20 -24.39
N ASN A 60 -11.82 -34.45 -24.73
CA ASN A 60 -11.64 -35.51 -23.75
C ASN A 60 -10.43 -35.24 -22.84
N LEU A 61 -9.31 -34.78 -23.43
CA LEU A 61 -8.14 -34.36 -22.65
C LEU A 61 -8.47 -33.17 -21.74
N ALA A 62 -9.23 -32.18 -22.21
CA ALA A 62 -9.64 -31.04 -21.40
C ALA A 62 -10.43 -31.47 -20.15
N LYS A 63 -11.36 -32.43 -20.28
CA LYS A 63 -12.08 -33.03 -19.14
C LYS A 63 -11.13 -33.69 -18.15
N ILE A 64 -10.17 -34.49 -18.63
CA ILE A 64 -9.17 -35.17 -17.79
C ILE A 64 -8.29 -34.15 -17.07
N LEU A 65 -7.82 -33.12 -17.78
CA LEU A 65 -7.01 -32.05 -17.20
C LEU A 65 -7.76 -31.28 -16.12
N LEU A 66 -9.02 -30.94 -16.33
CA LEU A 66 -9.86 -30.28 -15.32
C LEU A 66 -10.09 -31.17 -14.10
N GLN A 67 -10.28 -32.49 -14.27
CA GLN A 67 -10.34 -33.42 -13.14
C GLN A 67 -9.03 -33.48 -12.35
N LYS A 68 -7.88 -33.52 -13.03
CA LYS A 68 -6.56 -33.45 -12.38
C LYS A 68 -6.30 -32.11 -11.70
N PHE A 69 -6.76 -31.03 -12.31
CA PHE A 69 -6.70 -29.71 -11.69
C PHE A 69 -7.57 -29.63 -10.44
N GLN A 70 -8.78 -30.22 -10.46
CA GLN A 70 -9.64 -30.34 -9.29
C GLN A 70 -8.96 -31.11 -8.14
N GLU A 71 -8.30 -32.24 -8.44
CA GLU A 71 -7.50 -32.99 -7.47
C GLU A 71 -6.39 -32.11 -6.87
N HIS A 72 -5.65 -31.37 -7.71
CA HIS A 72 -4.60 -30.45 -7.27
C HIS A 72 -5.14 -29.31 -6.38
N LEU A 73 -6.34 -28.78 -6.66
CA LEU A 73 -6.99 -27.80 -5.80
C LEU A 73 -7.31 -28.41 -4.42
N ARG A 74 -7.74 -29.68 -4.34
CA ARG A 74 -8.00 -30.36 -3.06
C ARG A 74 -6.73 -30.54 -2.22
N GLU A 75 -5.58 -30.77 -2.84
CA GLU A 75 -4.30 -30.89 -2.12
C GLU A 75 -3.92 -29.58 -1.42
N ASN A 76 -4.38 -28.43 -1.95
CA ASN A 76 -4.14 -27.09 -1.40
C ASN A 76 -5.37 -26.51 -0.69
N LYS A 77 -6.15 -27.35 -0.01
CA LYS A 77 -7.50 -27.04 0.52
C LYS A 77 -7.60 -25.79 1.41
N SER A 78 -6.55 -25.44 2.17
CA SER A 78 -6.56 -24.26 3.06
C SER A 78 -6.75 -22.94 2.30
N ASP A 79 -6.30 -22.89 1.05
CA ASP A 79 -6.30 -21.68 0.23
C ASP A 79 -7.72 -21.30 -0.24
N TRP A 80 -8.64 -22.26 -0.37
CA TRP A 80 -9.91 -22.07 -1.08
C TRP A 80 -11.12 -21.72 -0.21
N TYR A 81 -10.91 -21.51 1.09
CA TYR A 81 -11.93 -21.04 2.03
C TYR A 81 -11.70 -19.60 2.50
N ASP A 82 -10.55 -19.01 2.17
CA ASP A 82 -10.26 -17.61 2.44
C ASP A 82 -10.75 -16.71 1.29
N LYS A 83 -11.80 -15.93 1.53
CA LYS A 83 -12.33 -14.95 0.55
C LYS A 83 -11.30 -13.90 0.14
N SER A 84 -10.25 -13.72 0.93
CA SER A 84 -9.17 -12.78 0.64
C SER A 84 -8.08 -13.39 -0.24
N ASN A 85 -8.11 -14.69 -0.54
CA ASN A 85 -7.07 -15.32 -1.34
C ASN A 85 -7.08 -14.77 -2.79
N PRO A 86 -6.00 -14.10 -3.24
CA PRO A 86 -5.92 -13.54 -4.59
C PRO A 86 -5.99 -14.62 -5.69
N LYS A 87 -5.62 -15.88 -5.40
CA LYS A 87 -5.66 -16.99 -6.36
C LYS A 87 -7.09 -17.34 -6.81
N ILE A 88 -8.12 -17.00 -6.05
CA ILE A 88 -9.53 -17.27 -6.41
C ILE A 88 -9.86 -16.66 -7.78
N TYR A 89 -9.40 -15.43 -8.03
CA TYR A 89 -9.60 -14.76 -9.31
C TYR A 89 -8.89 -15.49 -10.45
N THR A 90 -7.60 -15.79 -10.27
CA THR A 90 -6.79 -16.49 -11.28
C THR A 90 -7.42 -17.84 -11.64
N VAL A 91 -7.80 -18.65 -10.64
CA VAL A 91 -8.43 -19.96 -10.87
C VAL A 91 -9.76 -19.83 -11.62
N ALA A 92 -10.62 -18.89 -11.23
CA ALA A 92 -11.87 -18.65 -11.96
C ALA A 92 -11.61 -18.28 -13.44
N LYS A 93 -10.58 -17.46 -13.71
CA LYS A 93 -10.18 -17.12 -15.08
C LYS A 93 -9.46 -18.26 -15.82
N GLN A 94 -8.82 -19.19 -15.12
CA GLN A 94 -8.32 -20.43 -15.74
C GLN A 94 -9.47 -21.29 -16.24
N LEU A 95 -10.50 -21.50 -15.40
CA LEU A 95 -11.71 -22.21 -15.81
C LEU A 95 -12.39 -21.52 -17.00
N GLU A 96 -12.44 -20.18 -17.00
CA GLU A 96 -13.08 -19.42 -18.08
C GLU A 96 -12.30 -19.53 -19.38
N ALA A 97 -10.97 -19.57 -19.30
CA ALA A 97 -10.12 -19.87 -20.45
C ALA A 97 -10.36 -21.28 -21.01
N PHE A 98 -10.58 -22.29 -20.15
CA PHE A 98 -10.94 -23.64 -20.61
C PHE A 98 -12.29 -23.66 -21.34
N ALA A 99 -13.30 -22.97 -20.79
CA ALA A 99 -14.60 -22.82 -21.44
C ALA A 99 -14.45 -22.11 -22.81
N TYR A 100 -13.72 -20.99 -22.85
CA TYR A 100 -13.43 -20.22 -24.07
C TYR A 100 -12.74 -21.06 -25.15
N LEU A 101 -11.79 -21.92 -24.75
CA LEU A 101 -11.04 -22.75 -25.67
C LEU A 101 -11.84 -23.96 -26.18
N THR A 102 -12.57 -24.65 -25.30
CA THR A 102 -13.07 -26.01 -25.58
C THR A 102 -14.59 -26.14 -25.54
N GLY A 103 -15.28 -25.19 -24.91
CA GLY A 103 -16.71 -25.25 -24.59
C GLY A 103 -17.06 -26.19 -23.44
N GLU A 104 -16.08 -26.77 -22.74
CA GLU A 104 -16.34 -27.70 -21.63
C GLU A 104 -17.07 -27.00 -20.48
N GLN A 105 -18.19 -27.57 -20.01
CA GLN A 105 -19.01 -27.01 -18.92
C GLN A 105 -19.15 -27.97 -17.74
N GLU A 106 -19.25 -29.27 -18.02
CA GLU A 106 -19.57 -30.28 -17.02
C GLU A 106 -18.45 -30.37 -15.98
N ALA A 107 -17.21 -30.51 -16.43
CA ALA A 107 -16.05 -30.56 -15.56
C ALA A 107 -15.81 -29.23 -14.80
N ILE A 108 -16.09 -28.08 -15.44
CA ILE A 108 -15.99 -26.77 -14.81
C ILE A 108 -17.02 -26.63 -13.68
N ASN A 109 -18.28 -27.00 -13.94
CA ASN A 109 -19.35 -26.93 -12.96
C ASN A 109 -19.05 -27.82 -11.74
N ALA A 110 -18.49 -29.02 -11.94
CA ALA A 110 -18.06 -29.89 -10.84
C ALA A 110 -17.02 -29.21 -9.93
N ILE A 111 -16.06 -28.48 -10.49
CA ILE A 111 -15.07 -27.71 -9.71
C ILE A 111 -15.75 -26.55 -8.98
N VAL A 112 -16.58 -25.78 -9.67
CA VAL A 112 -17.25 -24.59 -9.11
C VAL A 112 -18.25 -24.95 -8.00
N GLU A 113 -18.88 -26.13 -8.08
CA GLU A 113 -19.73 -26.66 -7.00
C GLU A 113 -18.94 -27.09 -5.77
N GLU A 114 -17.77 -27.71 -5.95
CA GLU A 114 -16.91 -28.12 -4.83
C GLU A 114 -16.22 -26.92 -4.16
N PHE A 115 -15.83 -25.91 -4.94
CA PHE A 115 -15.15 -24.70 -4.49
C PHE A 115 -16.02 -23.45 -4.66
N PRO A 116 -17.05 -23.25 -3.81
CA PRO A 116 -18.10 -22.25 -4.02
C PRO A 116 -17.63 -20.79 -4.00
N LEU A 117 -16.45 -20.48 -3.44
CA LEU A 117 -15.89 -19.13 -3.49
C LEU A 117 -15.55 -18.69 -4.92
N LEU A 118 -15.33 -19.63 -5.85
CA LEU A 118 -15.13 -19.32 -7.27
C LEU A 118 -16.37 -18.62 -7.88
N LYS A 119 -17.57 -18.88 -7.35
CA LYS A 119 -18.82 -18.22 -7.78
C LYS A 119 -18.86 -16.72 -7.45
N LEU A 120 -17.97 -16.23 -6.59
CA LEU A 120 -17.87 -14.80 -6.29
C LEU A 120 -17.25 -14.01 -7.45
N VAL A 121 -16.51 -14.68 -8.34
CA VAL A 121 -15.91 -14.06 -9.51
C VAL A 121 -16.88 -14.16 -10.68
N LYS A 122 -17.20 -13.02 -11.31
CA LYS A 122 -18.01 -13.00 -12.52
C LYS A 122 -17.23 -13.66 -13.67
N CYS A 123 -17.75 -14.78 -14.13
CA CYS A 123 -17.27 -15.55 -15.27
C CYS A 123 -18.44 -15.95 -16.14
N ASP A 124 -18.22 -16.01 -17.45
CA ASP A 124 -19.24 -16.27 -18.45
C ASP A 124 -19.01 -17.63 -19.14
N TYR A 125 -18.78 -18.69 -18.35
CA TYR A 125 -18.44 -20.01 -18.89
C TYR A 125 -19.48 -20.50 -19.90
N GLU A 126 -20.76 -20.27 -19.61
CA GLU A 126 -21.90 -20.79 -20.37
C GLU A 126 -21.98 -20.21 -21.79
N SER A 127 -21.54 -18.97 -22.01
CA SER A 127 -21.58 -18.34 -23.33
C SER A 127 -20.63 -19.00 -24.34
N TYR A 128 -19.64 -19.75 -23.85
CA TYR A 128 -18.66 -20.45 -24.68
C TYR A 128 -19.03 -21.89 -25.03
N LEU A 129 -20.17 -22.43 -24.55
CA LEU A 129 -20.57 -23.82 -24.81
C LEU A 129 -20.54 -24.18 -26.30
N TYR A 130 -21.09 -23.31 -27.15
CA TYR A 130 -21.09 -23.49 -28.62
C TYR A 130 -20.11 -22.55 -29.33
N ASN A 131 -19.89 -21.35 -28.79
CA ASN A 131 -18.99 -20.35 -29.36
C ASN A 131 -17.63 -20.37 -28.65
N ASN A 132 -16.81 -21.37 -28.98
CA ASN A 132 -15.45 -21.51 -28.47
C ASN A 132 -14.44 -21.66 -29.61
N PHE A 133 -13.16 -21.45 -29.29
CA PHE A 133 -12.09 -21.43 -30.28
C PHE A 133 -11.95 -22.78 -31.02
N LEU A 134 -12.03 -23.91 -30.31
CA LEU A 134 -11.93 -25.25 -30.90
C LEU A 134 -13.02 -25.54 -31.95
N ASN A 135 -14.25 -25.09 -31.69
CA ASN A 135 -15.38 -25.31 -32.59
C ASN A 135 -15.46 -24.26 -33.72
N ASN A 136 -14.67 -23.19 -33.67
CA ASN A 136 -14.62 -22.24 -34.78
C ASN A 136 -14.11 -22.95 -36.06
N GLY A 137 -14.77 -22.71 -37.20
CA GLY A 137 -14.47 -23.32 -38.49
C GLY A 137 -13.66 -22.43 -39.43
N ASP A 138 -13.47 -21.15 -39.09
CA ASP A 138 -12.75 -20.19 -39.94
C ASP A 138 -11.28 -20.64 -40.14
N PRO A 139 -10.64 -20.35 -41.28
CA PRO A 139 -9.21 -20.65 -41.43
C PRO A 139 -8.35 -19.76 -40.52
N LEU A 140 -7.24 -20.31 -40.02
CA LEU A 140 -6.26 -19.53 -39.26
C LEU A 140 -5.42 -18.64 -40.19
N LYS A 141 -5.00 -17.48 -39.69
CA LYS A 141 -3.97 -16.64 -40.33
C LYS A 141 -2.64 -17.39 -40.45
N PHE A 142 -2.33 -18.19 -39.43
CA PHE A 142 -1.16 -19.08 -39.36
C PHE A 142 -1.50 -20.40 -40.07
N LYS A 143 -1.40 -20.42 -41.40
CA LYS A 143 -1.90 -21.53 -42.24
C LYS A 143 -1.23 -22.89 -41.98
N ASN A 144 -0.02 -22.88 -41.42
CA ASN A 144 0.74 -24.10 -41.14
C ASN A 144 0.48 -24.65 -39.73
N PHE A 145 -0.35 -23.98 -38.91
CA PHE A 145 -0.61 -24.35 -37.53
C PHE A 145 -1.95 -25.08 -37.42
N ASP A 146 -2.00 -26.04 -36.51
CA ASP A 146 -3.20 -26.81 -36.23
C ASP A 146 -3.98 -26.20 -35.06
N ARG A 147 -5.28 -25.93 -35.27
CA ARG A 147 -6.15 -25.33 -34.24
C ARG A 147 -6.26 -26.20 -33.00
N ASP A 148 -6.36 -27.51 -33.19
CA ASP A 148 -6.61 -28.45 -32.11
C ASP A 148 -5.35 -28.57 -31.21
N LEU A 149 -4.17 -28.59 -31.83
CA LEU A 149 -2.88 -28.48 -31.15
C LEU A 149 -2.69 -27.13 -30.44
N LEU A 150 -3.09 -26.02 -31.06
CA LEU A 150 -3.05 -24.70 -30.42
C LEU A 150 -3.91 -24.65 -29.15
N VAL A 151 -5.11 -25.23 -29.18
CA VAL A 151 -5.97 -25.36 -28.01
C VAL A 151 -5.26 -26.14 -26.90
N LEU A 152 -4.66 -27.28 -27.23
CA LEU A 152 -3.89 -28.09 -26.28
C LEU A 152 -2.73 -27.29 -25.66
N GLN A 153 -1.91 -26.65 -26.48
CA GLN A 153 -0.77 -25.85 -25.99
C GLN A 153 -1.21 -24.70 -25.07
N MET A 154 -2.29 -24.00 -25.42
CA MET A 154 -2.84 -22.93 -24.60
C MET A 154 -3.41 -23.43 -23.27
N MET A 155 -4.10 -24.58 -23.23
CA MET A 155 -4.62 -25.16 -21.98
C MET A 155 -3.51 -25.40 -20.95
N ILE A 156 -2.35 -25.92 -21.37
CA ILE A 156 -1.21 -26.16 -20.49
C ILE A 156 -0.67 -24.85 -19.92
N ARG A 157 -0.53 -23.81 -20.76
CA ARG A 157 -0.01 -22.49 -20.39
C ARG A 157 -0.97 -21.73 -19.47
N VAL A 158 -2.27 -21.95 -19.62
CA VAL A 158 -3.31 -21.47 -18.69
C VAL A 158 -3.14 -22.10 -17.33
N LEU A 159 -2.94 -23.43 -17.28
CA LEU A 159 -2.79 -24.16 -16.03
C LEU A 159 -1.47 -23.83 -15.32
N ASP A 160 -0.40 -23.66 -16.08
CA ASP A 160 0.92 -23.31 -15.59
C ASP A 160 1.68 -22.42 -16.61
N PRO A 161 1.76 -21.11 -16.36
CA PRO A 161 2.45 -20.19 -17.25
C PRO A 161 3.95 -20.46 -17.42
N ARG A 162 4.60 -21.33 -16.62
CA ARG A 162 5.99 -21.73 -16.86
C ARG A 162 6.19 -22.38 -18.23
N TYR A 163 5.15 -22.97 -18.81
CA TYR A 163 5.23 -23.59 -20.14
C TYR A 163 5.21 -22.59 -21.31
N ILE A 164 5.03 -21.28 -21.04
CA ILE A 164 5.30 -20.25 -22.05
C ILE A 164 6.83 -20.16 -22.17
N ASN A 165 7.37 -20.67 -23.27
CA ASN A 165 8.82 -20.83 -23.39
C ASN A 165 9.33 -20.32 -24.74
N GLN A 166 10.10 -19.23 -24.69
CA GLN A 166 10.78 -18.69 -25.87
C GLN A 166 11.83 -19.64 -26.47
N ARG A 167 12.31 -20.64 -25.71
CA ARG A 167 13.43 -21.52 -26.08
C ARG A 167 14.64 -20.69 -26.53
N ASP A 168 15.15 -20.92 -27.74
CA ASP A 168 16.30 -20.20 -28.30
C ASP A 168 15.92 -18.86 -28.98
N GLU A 169 14.62 -18.53 -29.07
CA GLU A 169 14.16 -17.26 -29.63
C GLU A 169 14.60 -16.09 -28.75
N GLN A 170 15.09 -15.03 -29.38
CA GLN A 170 15.56 -13.83 -28.70
C GLN A 170 14.38 -12.91 -28.39
N VAL A 171 13.47 -13.29 -27.49
CA VAL A 171 12.25 -12.49 -27.20
C VAL A 171 11.99 -12.36 -25.70
N CYS A 172 13.04 -12.33 -24.87
CA CYS A 172 12.92 -12.37 -23.42
C CYS A 172 12.12 -11.22 -22.80
N GLY A 173 12.20 -10.01 -23.36
CA GLY A 173 11.40 -8.88 -22.89
C GLY A 173 9.90 -9.09 -23.12
N VAL A 174 9.52 -9.57 -24.31
CA VAL A 174 8.13 -9.93 -24.64
C VAL A 174 7.67 -11.13 -23.82
N ASN A 175 8.53 -12.12 -23.64
CA ASN A 175 8.22 -13.30 -22.84
C ASN A 175 7.88 -12.93 -21.39
N ALA A 176 8.69 -12.07 -20.76
CA ALA A 176 8.40 -11.54 -19.43
C ALA A 176 7.06 -10.78 -19.39
N PHE A 177 6.73 -9.99 -20.41
CA PHE A 177 5.44 -9.30 -20.49
C PHE A 177 4.25 -10.28 -20.64
N VAL A 178 4.37 -11.30 -21.50
CA VAL A 178 3.30 -12.26 -21.78
C VAL A 178 3.03 -13.20 -20.61
N HIS A 179 4.07 -13.68 -19.94
CA HIS A 179 3.91 -14.44 -18.69
C HIS A 179 3.15 -13.62 -17.64
N ASN A 180 3.35 -12.30 -17.56
CA ASN A 180 2.59 -11.45 -16.63
C ASN A 180 1.10 -11.44 -16.96
N ILE A 181 0.72 -11.44 -18.24
CA ILE A 181 -0.68 -11.54 -18.65
C ILE A 181 -1.24 -12.90 -18.23
N ALA A 182 -0.54 -13.99 -18.54
CA ALA A 182 -0.98 -15.35 -18.26
C ALA A 182 -1.12 -15.65 -16.76
N LEU A 183 -0.23 -15.11 -15.92
CA LEU A 183 -0.28 -15.30 -14.46
C LEU A 183 -1.48 -14.62 -13.79
N PHE A 184 -1.94 -13.49 -14.33
CA PHE A 184 -2.98 -12.66 -13.70
C PHE A 184 -4.35 -12.89 -14.32
N ASN A 185 -4.38 -13.00 -15.64
CA ASN A 185 -5.60 -13.19 -16.40
C ASN A 185 -5.35 -14.18 -17.54
N PRO A 186 -5.34 -15.49 -17.23
CA PRO A 186 -5.10 -16.53 -18.23
C PRO A 186 -6.15 -16.54 -19.36
N LEU A 187 -7.39 -16.10 -19.09
CA LEU A 187 -8.38 -15.88 -20.15
C LEU A 187 -7.91 -14.84 -21.17
N LYS A 188 -7.38 -13.71 -20.69
CA LYS A 188 -6.85 -12.65 -21.56
C LYS A 188 -5.69 -13.18 -22.41
N TYR A 189 -4.80 -13.99 -21.82
CA TYR A 189 -3.73 -14.65 -22.57
C TYR A 189 -4.28 -15.46 -23.76
N VAL A 190 -5.27 -16.34 -23.52
CA VAL A 190 -5.82 -17.16 -24.63
C VAL A 190 -6.59 -16.35 -25.64
N GLN A 191 -7.28 -15.28 -25.23
CA GLN A 191 -7.97 -14.38 -26.16
C GLN A 191 -6.98 -13.68 -27.10
N ILE A 192 -5.83 -13.21 -26.60
CA ILE A 192 -4.79 -12.62 -27.43
C ILE A 192 -4.24 -13.64 -28.44
N VAL A 193 -3.85 -14.82 -27.96
CA VAL A 193 -3.29 -15.87 -28.84
C VAL A 193 -4.30 -16.25 -29.93
N THR A 194 -5.56 -16.45 -29.58
CA THR A 194 -6.61 -16.86 -30.52
C THR A 194 -6.99 -15.77 -31.52
N GLU A 195 -7.03 -14.50 -31.12
CA GLU A 195 -7.26 -13.38 -32.05
C GLU A 195 -6.12 -13.22 -33.04
N LEU A 196 -4.86 -13.30 -32.56
CA LEU A 196 -3.69 -13.29 -33.45
C LEU A 196 -3.70 -14.51 -34.36
N ALA A 197 -4.01 -15.71 -33.85
CA ALA A 197 -4.07 -16.93 -34.65
C ALA A 197 -5.15 -16.85 -35.75
N ALA A 198 -6.32 -16.32 -35.44
CA ALA A 198 -7.46 -16.25 -36.37
C ALA A 198 -7.34 -15.09 -37.35
N LYS A 199 -7.05 -13.88 -36.86
CA LYS A 199 -7.12 -12.62 -37.63
C LYS A 199 -5.75 -12.07 -38.00
N GLY A 200 -4.70 -12.45 -37.27
CA GLY A 200 -3.39 -11.81 -37.34
C GLY A 200 -3.32 -10.46 -36.63
N VAL A 201 -4.40 -10.03 -35.97
CA VAL A 201 -4.48 -8.74 -35.30
C VAL A 201 -5.23 -8.89 -33.99
N CYS A 202 -4.72 -8.25 -32.93
CA CYS A 202 -5.35 -8.18 -31.61
C CYS A 202 -5.23 -6.75 -31.08
N ASP A 203 -6.35 -6.16 -30.67
CA ASP A 203 -6.36 -4.86 -29.99
C ASP A 203 -6.45 -5.07 -28.48
N LEU A 204 -5.38 -4.81 -27.74
CA LEU A 204 -5.37 -4.90 -26.28
C LEU A 204 -6.24 -3.84 -25.58
N LYS A 205 -6.84 -2.92 -26.37
CA LYS A 205 -7.76 -1.86 -25.95
C LYS A 205 -8.98 -2.36 -25.19
N GLU A 206 -9.57 -3.48 -25.61
CA GLU A 206 -10.85 -3.97 -25.05
C GLU A 206 -10.69 -4.78 -23.76
N PHE A 207 -9.45 -5.16 -23.42
CA PHE A 207 -9.18 -6.20 -22.42
C PHE A 207 -8.79 -5.67 -21.03
N ALA A 208 -8.98 -4.37 -20.72
CA ALA A 208 -8.49 -3.76 -19.48
C ALA A 208 -9.51 -2.89 -18.70
N GLY A 209 -10.74 -2.71 -19.17
CA GLY A 209 -11.72 -1.82 -18.53
C GLY A 209 -11.30 -0.34 -18.48
N LYS A 210 -10.17 -0.01 -19.12
CA LYS A 210 -9.63 1.31 -19.46
C LYS A 210 -9.20 1.26 -20.92
N GLU A 211 -9.17 2.39 -21.61
CA GLU A 211 -8.65 2.45 -22.98
C GLU A 211 -7.14 2.15 -22.99
N GLY A 212 -6.79 0.88 -23.16
CA GLY A 212 -5.49 0.52 -23.73
C GLY A 212 -5.45 0.90 -25.22
N VAL A 213 -4.28 1.00 -25.82
CA VAL A 213 -4.12 1.30 -27.27
C VAL A 213 -3.12 0.38 -27.96
N LEU A 214 -2.57 -0.64 -27.28
CA LEU A 214 -1.63 -1.56 -27.91
C LEU A 214 -2.38 -2.42 -28.93
N ARG A 215 -2.09 -2.21 -30.21
CA ARG A 215 -2.56 -3.01 -31.33
C ARG A 215 -1.41 -3.86 -31.84
N VAL A 216 -1.58 -5.17 -31.77
CA VAL A 216 -0.60 -6.13 -32.28
C VAL A 216 -1.06 -6.60 -33.65
N GLU A 217 -0.20 -6.44 -34.66
CA GLU A 217 -0.42 -6.94 -36.01
C GLU A 217 0.75 -7.83 -36.44
N VAL A 218 0.48 -9.10 -36.71
CA VAL A 218 1.52 -10.07 -37.05
C VAL A 218 1.99 -9.85 -38.49
N THR A 219 3.31 -9.84 -38.66
CA THR A 219 3.92 -9.79 -39.99
C THR A 219 3.73 -11.11 -40.74
N GLU A 220 3.82 -11.07 -42.08
CA GLU A 220 3.69 -12.27 -42.92
C GLU A 220 4.76 -13.33 -42.58
N GLY A 221 6.00 -12.92 -42.28
CA GLY A 221 7.07 -13.83 -41.88
C GLY A 221 6.75 -14.60 -40.59
N VAL A 222 6.09 -13.95 -39.62
CA VAL A 222 5.63 -14.61 -38.40
C VAL A 222 4.47 -15.57 -38.69
N ALA A 223 3.51 -15.15 -39.52
CA ALA A 223 2.34 -15.96 -39.86
C ALA A 223 2.67 -17.22 -40.69
N ASN A 224 3.75 -17.19 -41.47
CA ASN A 224 4.15 -18.28 -42.36
C ASN A 224 5.13 -19.29 -41.74
N LYS A 225 5.45 -19.18 -40.44
CA LYS A 225 6.31 -20.16 -39.76
C LYS A 225 5.71 -21.59 -39.87
N LYS A 226 6.56 -22.61 -39.96
CA LYS A 226 6.14 -24.02 -39.87
C LYS A 226 5.83 -24.40 -38.41
N SER A 227 4.85 -25.27 -38.22
CA SER A 227 4.54 -25.80 -36.88
C SER A 227 5.76 -26.52 -36.29
N SER A 228 5.93 -26.40 -34.98
CA SER A 228 7.05 -27.00 -34.26
C SER A 228 6.90 -28.52 -34.13
N ASP A 229 7.98 -29.25 -34.42
CA ASP A 229 8.11 -30.69 -34.15
C ASP A 229 8.53 -30.98 -32.69
N GLY A 230 8.46 -29.97 -31.82
CA GLY A 230 8.88 -30.04 -30.44
C GLY A 230 10.36 -29.71 -30.22
N THR A 231 11.13 -29.38 -31.27
CA THR A 231 12.52 -28.89 -31.13
C THR A 231 12.62 -27.36 -31.11
N THR A 232 11.68 -26.67 -31.75
CA THR A 232 11.61 -25.19 -31.77
C THR A 232 10.45 -24.65 -30.91
N ILE A 233 10.38 -23.33 -30.73
CA ILE A 233 9.31 -22.66 -29.97
C ILE A 233 7.93 -23.23 -30.34
N HIS A 234 7.07 -23.49 -29.35
CA HIS A 234 5.73 -23.99 -29.61
C HIS A 234 4.88 -22.97 -30.36
N ASP A 235 3.93 -23.46 -31.15
CA ASP A 235 3.08 -22.64 -32.03
C ASP A 235 2.32 -21.54 -31.28
N ALA A 236 1.73 -21.84 -30.11
CA ALA A 236 1.05 -20.86 -29.26
C ALA A 236 1.99 -19.75 -28.75
N ASP A 237 3.23 -20.12 -28.36
CA ASP A 237 4.23 -19.16 -27.88
C ASP A 237 4.77 -18.32 -29.05
N HIS A 238 4.96 -18.91 -30.22
CA HIS A 238 5.37 -18.20 -31.42
C HIS A 238 4.35 -17.14 -31.82
N ILE A 239 3.05 -17.48 -31.84
CA ILE A 239 1.97 -16.54 -32.19
C ILE A 239 2.07 -15.27 -31.35
N ILE A 240 2.18 -15.41 -30.03
CA ILE A 240 2.12 -14.25 -29.13
C ILE A 240 3.47 -13.55 -28.97
N LEU A 241 4.56 -14.30 -28.77
CA LEU A 241 5.88 -13.71 -28.51
C LEU A 241 6.44 -13.04 -29.76
N ASN A 242 6.47 -13.75 -30.89
CA ASN A 242 6.93 -13.19 -32.15
C ASN A 242 5.88 -12.29 -32.80
N GLY A 243 4.58 -12.51 -32.54
CA GLY A 243 3.51 -11.59 -32.95
C GLY A 243 3.71 -10.20 -32.38
N ILE A 244 3.77 -10.06 -31.05
CA ILE A 244 4.05 -8.79 -30.37
C ILE A 244 5.39 -8.23 -30.81
N ARG A 245 6.45 -9.05 -30.85
CA ARG A 245 7.76 -8.49 -31.22
C ARG A 245 7.78 -7.94 -32.65
N SER A 246 7.14 -8.64 -33.58
CA SER A 246 7.12 -8.22 -34.98
C SER A 246 6.27 -6.98 -35.24
N SER A 247 5.22 -6.73 -34.43
CA SER A 247 4.42 -5.51 -34.55
C SER A 247 5.18 -4.27 -34.07
N GLU A 248 6.05 -4.44 -33.07
CA GLU A 248 6.78 -3.34 -32.43
C GLU A 248 8.13 -3.05 -33.11
N ASN A 249 8.69 -4.01 -33.84
CA ASN A 249 10.01 -3.85 -34.46
C ASN A 249 9.91 -3.35 -35.90
N SER A 250 10.22 -2.06 -36.10
CA SER A 250 10.20 -1.40 -37.41
C SER A 250 11.53 -1.48 -38.17
N ILE A 251 12.63 -1.92 -37.52
CA ILE A 251 13.99 -1.84 -38.07
C ILE A 251 14.50 -3.21 -38.53
N VAL A 252 14.25 -4.26 -37.74
CA VAL A 252 14.66 -5.63 -38.06
C VAL A 252 13.42 -6.50 -38.15
N HIS A 253 13.23 -7.18 -39.29
CA HIS A 253 12.12 -8.08 -39.50
C HIS A 253 12.44 -9.49 -38.98
N TYR A 254 11.39 -10.22 -38.61
CA TYR A 254 11.51 -11.63 -38.20
C TYR A 254 12.06 -12.49 -39.35
N SER A 255 13.01 -13.37 -39.03
CA SER A 255 13.58 -14.34 -39.98
C SER A 255 14.06 -15.59 -39.24
N GLU A 256 13.39 -16.72 -39.49
CA GLU A 256 13.74 -18.03 -38.91
C GLU A 256 15.14 -18.50 -39.33
N GLU A 257 15.51 -18.29 -40.60
CA GLU A 257 16.82 -18.65 -41.17
C GLU A 257 17.84 -17.49 -41.12
N GLY A 258 17.52 -16.41 -40.41
CA GLY A 258 18.35 -15.20 -40.35
C GLY A 258 19.68 -15.40 -39.63
N ALA A 259 20.67 -14.57 -39.93
CA ALA A 259 21.95 -14.55 -39.23
C ALA A 259 21.76 -14.24 -37.73
N ASP A 260 22.59 -14.85 -36.86
CA ASP A 260 22.47 -14.73 -35.40
C ASP A 260 22.46 -13.29 -34.89
N LEU A 261 23.24 -12.40 -35.53
CA LEU A 261 23.26 -10.98 -35.16
C LEU A 261 21.92 -10.30 -35.46
N ALA A 262 21.28 -10.63 -36.59
CA ALA A 262 19.96 -10.09 -36.94
C ALA A 262 18.89 -10.62 -35.97
N LYS A 263 18.95 -11.90 -35.58
CA LYS A 263 18.05 -12.48 -34.56
C LYS A 263 18.24 -11.81 -33.19
N LYS A 264 19.48 -11.57 -32.77
CA LYS A 264 19.78 -10.85 -31.53
C LYS A 264 19.26 -9.42 -31.56
N LEU A 265 19.48 -8.69 -32.66
CA LEU A 265 18.98 -7.33 -32.83
C LEU A 265 17.45 -7.26 -32.93
N PHE A 266 16.82 -8.26 -33.55
CA PHE A 266 15.37 -8.40 -33.54
C PHE A 266 14.84 -8.46 -32.11
N GLY A 267 15.55 -9.14 -31.21
CA GLY A 267 15.13 -9.39 -29.84
C GLY A 267 15.37 -8.31 -28.81
N VAL A 268 16.18 -7.30 -29.11
CA VAL A 268 16.55 -6.27 -28.14
C VAL A 268 15.30 -5.54 -27.68
N THR A 269 14.99 -5.68 -26.39
CA THR A 269 13.88 -4.99 -25.73
C THR A 269 14.46 -4.12 -24.62
N THR A 270 14.04 -2.88 -24.56
CA THR A 270 14.39 -1.93 -23.49
C THR A 270 13.31 -1.92 -22.41
N HIS A 271 13.66 -1.52 -21.19
CA HIS A 271 12.67 -1.32 -20.13
C HIS A 271 11.65 -0.22 -20.48
N HIS A 272 12.02 0.75 -21.34
CA HIS A 272 11.09 1.77 -21.85
C HIS A 272 10.02 1.17 -22.76
N GLU A 273 10.38 0.24 -23.65
CA GLU A 273 9.41 -0.50 -24.48
C GLU A 273 8.43 -1.28 -23.61
N ILE A 274 8.93 -2.04 -22.61
CA ILE A 274 8.05 -2.80 -21.70
C ILE A 274 7.10 -1.87 -20.93
N ASN A 275 7.58 -0.72 -20.44
CA ASN A 275 6.72 0.28 -19.81
C ASN A 275 5.62 0.75 -20.77
N GLY A 276 5.98 1.04 -22.02
CA GLY A 276 5.05 1.41 -23.08
C GLY A 276 3.98 0.35 -23.26
N TRP A 277 4.37 -0.91 -23.43
CA TRP A 277 3.43 -2.03 -23.58
C TRP A 277 2.52 -2.21 -22.37
N MET A 278 3.05 -2.13 -21.16
CA MET A 278 2.25 -2.22 -19.94
C MET A 278 1.24 -1.07 -19.85
N GLN A 279 1.65 0.18 -20.11
CA GLN A 279 0.75 1.32 -20.11
C GLN A 279 -0.33 1.19 -21.19
N GLN A 280 0.06 0.84 -22.41
CA GLN A 280 -0.86 0.65 -23.53
C GLN A 280 -1.76 -0.58 -23.38
N ALA A 281 -1.38 -1.56 -22.56
CA ALA A 281 -2.22 -2.70 -22.18
C ALA A 281 -3.12 -2.43 -20.96
N GLY A 282 -3.05 -1.23 -20.38
CA GLY A 282 -3.94 -0.76 -19.30
C GLY A 282 -3.42 -0.96 -17.88
N TYR A 283 -2.14 -1.33 -17.69
CA TYR A 283 -1.54 -1.42 -16.35
C TYR A 283 -1.46 -0.04 -15.68
N ASN A 284 -1.63 -0.01 -14.36
CA ASN A 284 -1.53 1.20 -13.56
C ASN A 284 -0.15 1.31 -12.91
N HIS A 285 0.24 2.55 -12.59
CA HIS A 285 1.44 2.83 -11.79
C HIS A 285 2.74 2.24 -12.37
N VAL A 286 2.79 2.10 -13.69
CA VAL A 286 3.93 1.55 -14.44
C VAL A 286 5.16 2.42 -14.25
N ARG A 287 6.27 1.82 -13.80
CA ARG A 287 7.51 2.55 -13.52
C ARG A 287 8.74 1.63 -13.46
N ASN A 288 9.91 2.25 -13.51
CA ASN A 288 11.20 1.60 -13.32
C ASN A 288 11.71 1.78 -11.89
N ILE A 289 12.30 0.73 -11.32
CA ILE A 289 12.96 0.76 -10.02
C ILE A 289 14.36 0.15 -10.19
N PRO A 290 15.44 0.94 -10.07
CA PRO A 290 16.81 0.42 -10.08
C PRO A 290 17.08 -0.38 -8.80
N ILE A 291 17.39 -1.68 -8.92
CA ILE A 291 17.52 -2.62 -7.78
C ILE A 291 18.99 -2.76 -7.34
N HIS A 292 19.65 -1.63 -7.10
CA HIS A 292 21.07 -1.58 -6.72
C HIS A 292 21.32 -1.45 -5.21
N ASN A 293 20.28 -1.16 -4.42
CA ASN A 293 20.37 -0.96 -2.98
C ASN A 293 19.32 -1.80 -2.23
N ARG A 294 19.49 -1.91 -0.91
CA ARG A 294 18.66 -2.75 -0.04
C ARG A 294 17.23 -2.21 0.05
N GLU A 295 17.08 -0.89 0.04
CA GLU A 295 15.79 -0.19 0.12
C GLU A 295 14.93 -0.45 -1.11
N ALA A 296 15.53 -0.52 -2.31
CA ALA A 296 14.85 -0.84 -3.55
C ALA A 296 14.38 -2.30 -3.59
N ILE A 297 15.14 -3.23 -3.00
CA ILE A 297 14.71 -4.62 -2.84
C ILE A 297 13.47 -4.69 -1.92
N LYS A 298 13.50 -4.00 -0.78
CA LYS A 298 12.34 -3.90 0.12
C LYS A 298 11.14 -3.24 -0.53
N GLN A 299 11.35 -2.18 -1.30
CA GLN A 299 10.30 -1.55 -2.10
C GLN A 299 9.66 -2.56 -3.05
N LEU A 300 10.47 -3.37 -3.73
CA LEU A 300 9.99 -4.38 -4.67
C LEU A 300 9.22 -5.51 -3.97
N GLN A 301 9.69 -5.96 -2.81
CA GLN A 301 9.01 -6.92 -1.94
C GLN A 301 7.60 -6.44 -1.59
N LEU A 302 7.47 -5.20 -1.12
CA LEU A 302 6.19 -4.60 -0.74
C LEU A 302 5.27 -4.43 -1.96
N LEU A 303 5.80 -4.00 -3.11
CA LEU A 303 5.02 -3.89 -4.34
C LEU A 303 4.48 -5.25 -4.81
N ILE A 304 5.27 -6.33 -4.73
CA ILE A 304 4.80 -7.69 -5.04
C ILE A 304 3.67 -8.11 -4.09
N GLN A 305 3.79 -7.80 -2.80
CA GLN A 305 2.72 -8.04 -1.81
C GLN A 305 1.43 -7.26 -2.13
N ASP A 306 1.58 -6.05 -2.66
CA ASP A 306 0.51 -5.19 -3.21
C ASP A 306 0.06 -5.62 -4.64
N GLY A 307 0.43 -6.82 -5.08
CA GLY A 307 0.00 -7.40 -6.35
C GLY A 307 0.55 -6.72 -7.59
N TYR A 308 1.65 -5.97 -7.46
CA TYR A 308 2.38 -5.49 -8.62
C TYR A 308 3.12 -6.63 -9.29
N MET A 309 3.18 -6.55 -10.62
CA MET A 309 4.08 -7.36 -11.41
C MET A 309 5.44 -6.74 -11.55
N VAL A 310 6.43 -7.61 -11.69
CA VAL A 310 7.84 -7.27 -11.72
C VAL A 310 8.54 -8.05 -12.83
N GLY A 311 8.71 -7.40 -13.98
CA GLY A 311 9.71 -7.80 -14.95
C GLY A 311 11.06 -7.23 -14.53
N PHE A 312 12.16 -7.97 -14.72
CA PHE A 312 13.49 -7.52 -14.33
C PHE A 312 14.46 -7.59 -15.50
N ALA A 313 15.06 -6.44 -15.82
CA ALA A 313 16.15 -6.29 -16.76
C ALA A 313 17.47 -6.54 -16.03
N GLY A 314 17.93 -7.80 -16.06
CA GLY A 314 19.15 -8.26 -15.41
C GLY A 314 20.18 -8.82 -16.39
N THR A 315 21.08 -9.65 -15.88
CA THR A 315 21.98 -10.45 -16.73
C THR A 315 21.51 -11.89 -16.85
N GLY A 316 21.78 -12.52 -17.99
CA GLY A 316 21.56 -13.96 -18.20
C GLY A 316 22.38 -14.80 -17.23
N SER A 317 23.62 -14.38 -16.93
CA SER A 317 24.46 -15.09 -15.95
C SER A 317 23.90 -15.06 -14.53
N LEU A 318 23.29 -13.94 -14.09
CA LEU A 318 22.60 -13.90 -12.79
C LEU A 318 21.39 -14.84 -12.79
N ALA A 319 20.60 -14.84 -13.87
CA ALA A 319 19.48 -15.75 -14.00
C ALA A 319 19.91 -17.22 -13.93
N ALA A 320 20.97 -17.60 -14.65
CA ALA A 320 21.55 -18.94 -14.60
C ALA A 320 22.01 -19.31 -13.19
N TYR A 321 22.70 -18.41 -12.49
CA TYR A 321 23.13 -18.64 -11.12
C TYR A 321 21.96 -18.82 -10.13
N ILE A 322 20.84 -18.13 -10.35
CA ILE A 322 19.63 -18.33 -9.52
C ILE A 322 18.99 -19.69 -9.80
N LEU A 323 18.97 -20.13 -11.07
CA LEU A 323 18.38 -21.41 -11.46
C LEU A 323 19.23 -22.60 -10.99
N ASP A 324 20.55 -22.47 -11.07
CA ASP A 324 21.50 -23.55 -10.83
C ASP A 324 22.64 -23.04 -9.91
N PRO A 325 22.35 -22.75 -8.61
CA PRO A 325 23.32 -22.12 -7.70
C PRO A 325 24.55 -23.00 -7.40
N GLU A 326 24.45 -24.30 -7.65
CA GLU A 326 25.55 -25.26 -7.51
C GLU A 326 26.69 -25.01 -8.52
N ASP A 327 26.39 -24.38 -9.67
CA ASP A 327 27.38 -24.02 -10.69
C ASP A 327 28.30 -22.86 -10.25
N GLY A 328 27.97 -22.22 -9.12
CA GLY A 328 28.75 -21.15 -8.51
C GLY A 328 28.51 -19.77 -9.13
N GLU A 329 29.09 -18.74 -8.49
CA GLU A 329 28.91 -17.35 -8.90
C GLU A 329 29.40 -17.11 -10.35
N PRO A 330 28.70 -16.26 -11.13
CA PRO A 330 29.19 -15.82 -12.43
C PRO A 330 30.61 -15.25 -12.39
N LYS A 331 31.42 -15.60 -13.40
CA LYS A 331 32.76 -15.04 -13.56
C LYS A 331 32.68 -13.52 -13.80
N ASN A 332 33.73 -12.80 -13.39
CA ASN A 332 33.84 -11.36 -13.64
C ASN A 332 33.73 -11.04 -15.14
N GLN A 333 32.64 -10.37 -15.52
CA GLN A 333 32.43 -9.84 -16.86
C GLN A 333 32.86 -8.37 -16.96
N ASN A 334 33.44 -7.98 -18.09
CA ASN A 334 33.69 -6.57 -18.43
C ASN A 334 32.40 -5.86 -18.88
N LEU A 335 32.44 -4.52 -19.04
CA LEU A 335 31.25 -3.71 -19.36
C LEU A 335 30.55 -4.15 -20.65
N VAL A 336 31.30 -4.52 -21.69
CA VAL A 336 30.74 -4.96 -22.98
C VAL A 336 30.06 -6.33 -22.83
N GLN A 337 30.69 -7.26 -22.11
CA GLN A 337 30.11 -8.58 -21.82
C GLN A 337 28.83 -8.45 -21.01
N ARG A 338 28.79 -7.59 -19.99
CA ARG A 338 27.59 -7.34 -19.18
C ARG A 338 26.44 -6.73 -19.99
N PHE A 339 26.74 -5.91 -20.98
CA PHE A 339 25.73 -5.34 -21.88
C PHE A 339 25.16 -6.41 -22.82
N MET A 340 26.02 -7.25 -23.39
CA MET A 340 25.61 -8.34 -24.28
C MET A 340 24.95 -9.52 -23.55
N ASP A 341 25.14 -9.63 -22.23
CA ASP A 341 24.50 -10.62 -21.35
C ASP A 341 23.15 -10.11 -20.80
N GLY A 342 22.57 -9.04 -21.36
CA GLY A 342 21.27 -8.53 -20.92
C GLY A 342 20.15 -9.55 -21.10
N HIS A 343 19.35 -9.78 -20.07
CA HIS A 343 18.23 -10.73 -20.09
C HIS A 343 17.04 -10.23 -19.26
N PHE A 344 15.83 -10.54 -19.73
CA PHE A 344 14.60 -10.26 -18.99
C PHE A 344 14.05 -11.53 -18.35
N PHE A 345 13.76 -11.45 -17.06
CA PHE A 345 13.09 -12.51 -16.32
C PHE A 345 12.08 -11.93 -15.33
N ILE A 346 11.17 -12.78 -14.85
CA ILE A 346 10.14 -12.35 -13.89
C ILE A 346 10.63 -12.63 -12.48
N ILE A 347 10.41 -11.68 -11.58
CA ILE A 347 10.61 -11.87 -10.15
C ILE A 347 9.25 -12.25 -9.55
N ARG A 348 9.14 -13.49 -9.06
CA ARG A 348 7.93 -14.01 -8.39
C ARG A 348 7.89 -13.63 -6.91
N ASN A 349 9.05 -13.57 -6.29
CA ASN A 349 9.21 -13.07 -4.93
C ASN A 349 10.64 -12.54 -4.75
N ILE A 350 10.80 -11.55 -3.89
CA ILE A 350 12.12 -11.05 -3.47
C ILE A 350 12.03 -10.53 -2.04
N GLU A 351 13.06 -10.79 -1.25
CA GLU A 351 13.18 -10.35 0.12
C GLU A 351 14.66 -10.08 0.42
N PHE A 352 14.91 -9.01 1.18
CA PHE A 352 16.23 -8.73 1.71
C PHE A 352 16.34 -9.22 3.15
N ASP A 353 17.15 -10.26 3.37
CA ASP A 353 17.49 -10.76 4.70
C ASP A 353 18.58 -9.87 5.31
N GLU A 354 18.16 -8.97 6.20
CA GLU A 354 19.07 -8.05 6.89
C GLU A 354 20.06 -8.76 7.82
N GLN A 355 19.68 -9.90 8.40
CA GLN A 355 20.51 -10.60 9.39
C GLN A 355 21.70 -11.27 8.72
N ASN A 356 21.49 -11.82 7.52
CA ASN A 356 22.50 -12.55 6.78
C ASN A 356 23.09 -11.77 5.59
N ASP A 357 22.59 -10.55 5.32
CA ASP A 357 22.96 -9.70 4.17
C ASP A 357 22.79 -10.43 2.82
N LYS A 358 21.62 -11.06 2.65
CA LYS A 358 21.27 -11.85 1.46
C LYS A 358 20.00 -11.37 0.78
N VAL A 359 19.93 -11.60 -0.52
CA VAL A 359 18.73 -11.45 -1.34
C VAL A 359 18.14 -12.84 -1.54
N ASN A 360 17.00 -13.08 -0.90
CA ASN A 360 16.19 -14.25 -1.15
C ASN A 360 15.29 -13.92 -2.33
N ILE A 361 15.43 -14.65 -3.44
CA ILE A 361 14.72 -14.34 -4.67
C ILE A 361 14.15 -15.61 -5.29
N ARG A 362 12.97 -15.49 -5.88
CA ARG A 362 12.36 -16.51 -6.72
C ARG A 362 12.11 -15.90 -8.09
N ILE A 363 12.70 -16.50 -9.12
CA ILE A 363 12.55 -16.01 -10.50
C ILE A 363 11.88 -17.05 -11.39
N MET A 364 11.33 -16.59 -12.51
CA MET A 364 10.84 -17.43 -13.59
C MET A 364 11.45 -16.99 -14.92
N THR A 365 12.08 -17.92 -15.63
CA THR A 365 12.69 -17.73 -16.96
C THR A 365 13.03 -19.07 -17.61
N TRP A 366 13.11 -19.11 -18.94
CA TRP A 366 13.48 -20.30 -19.73
C TRP A 366 12.67 -21.56 -19.37
N GLY A 367 11.39 -21.36 -19.04
CA GLY A 367 10.49 -22.43 -18.61
C GLY A 367 10.77 -23.03 -17.24
N LYS A 368 11.66 -22.42 -16.44
CA LYS A 368 11.97 -22.83 -15.07
C LYS A 368 11.55 -21.75 -14.07
N GLU A 369 11.20 -22.18 -12.87
CA GLU A 369 10.97 -21.31 -11.73
C GLU A 369 11.76 -21.84 -10.54
N GLN A 370 12.64 -21.02 -9.96
CA GLN A 370 13.55 -21.44 -8.91
C GLN A 370 13.77 -20.33 -7.89
N SER A 371 14.04 -20.73 -6.65
CA SER A 371 14.43 -19.83 -5.56
C SER A 371 15.93 -19.97 -5.26
N ALA A 372 16.58 -18.85 -4.95
CA ALA A 372 17.95 -18.81 -4.48
C ALA A 372 18.12 -17.77 -3.36
N SER A 373 19.17 -17.94 -2.56
CA SER A 373 19.60 -16.96 -1.55
C SER A 373 21.00 -16.49 -1.88
N ILE A 374 21.12 -15.26 -2.37
CA ILE A 374 22.35 -14.70 -2.94
C ILE A 374 22.92 -13.64 -2.00
N PRO A 375 24.21 -13.69 -1.63
CA PRO A 375 24.84 -12.58 -0.89
C PRO A 375 24.66 -11.24 -1.61
N PHE A 376 24.34 -10.18 -0.87
CA PHE A 376 23.98 -8.88 -1.48
C PHE A 376 25.09 -8.29 -2.37
N GLU A 377 26.35 -8.46 -2.00
CA GLU A 377 27.48 -8.05 -2.84
C GLU A 377 27.56 -8.83 -4.17
N VAL A 378 27.23 -10.12 -4.15
CA VAL A 378 27.16 -10.96 -5.36
C VAL A 378 26.00 -10.51 -6.24
N TRP A 379 24.83 -10.23 -5.65
CA TRP A 379 23.69 -9.65 -6.37
C TRP A 379 24.09 -8.36 -7.08
N LYS A 380 24.59 -7.37 -6.32
CA LYS A 380 24.98 -6.04 -6.82
C LYS A 380 26.02 -6.11 -7.94
N LYS A 381 26.95 -7.06 -7.86
CA LYS A 381 27.99 -7.26 -8.86
C LYS A 381 27.46 -7.82 -10.18
N ASN A 382 26.40 -8.64 -10.13
CA ASN A 382 25.93 -9.46 -11.25
C ASN A 382 24.57 -9.02 -11.85
N ILE A 383 23.83 -8.09 -11.23
CA ILE A 383 22.59 -7.50 -11.82
C ILE A 383 22.79 -6.72 -13.13
N GLY A 384 24.05 -6.47 -13.53
CA GLY A 384 24.38 -5.76 -14.77
C GLY A 384 24.32 -4.23 -14.63
N LEU A 385 24.56 -3.53 -15.75
CA LEU A 385 24.60 -2.06 -15.79
C LEU A 385 23.21 -1.42 -15.65
N VAL A 386 22.16 -2.13 -16.04
CA VAL A 386 20.78 -1.60 -16.04
C VAL A 386 20.02 -2.05 -14.81
N GLY A 387 20.19 -3.28 -14.31
CA GLY A 387 19.66 -3.77 -13.02
C GLY A 387 18.32 -3.19 -12.59
N THR A 388 17.32 -3.20 -13.48
CA THR A 388 16.08 -2.42 -13.31
C THR A 388 14.88 -3.34 -13.30
N ALA A 389 14.05 -3.21 -12.26
CA ALA A 389 12.72 -3.77 -12.24
C ALA A 389 11.75 -2.83 -12.98
N VAL A 390 11.02 -3.38 -13.94
CA VAL A 390 9.83 -2.78 -14.53
C VAL A 390 8.64 -3.29 -13.73
N VAL A 391 7.96 -2.38 -13.05
CA VAL A 391 6.81 -2.72 -12.21
C VAL A 391 5.53 -2.11 -12.75
N GLY A 392 4.41 -2.81 -12.60
CA GLY A 392 3.09 -2.28 -12.91
C GLY A 392 2.00 -3.08 -12.24
N GLN A 393 0.93 -2.40 -11.83
CA GLN A 393 -0.20 -3.01 -11.16
C GLN A 393 -1.27 -3.37 -12.19
N ASP A 394 -1.67 -4.63 -12.19
CA ASP A 394 -2.75 -5.10 -13.05
C ASP A 394 -4.09 -4.42 -12.66
N PRO A 395 -4.93 -4.00 -13.64
CA PRO A 395 -6.20 -3.34 -13.36
C PRO A 395 -7.18 -4.19 -12.54
N TYR A 396 -7.14 -5.52 -12.64
CA TYR A 396 -7.99 -6.42 -11.83
C TYR A 396 -7.50 -6.51 -10.39
N ALA A 397 -6.18 -6.47 -10.18
CA ALA A 397 -5.62 -6.35 -8.84
C ALA A 397 -6.12 -5.05 -8.17
N ASN A 398 -6.16 -3.94 -8.89
CA ASN A 398 -6.73 -2.67 -8.39
C ASN A 398 -8.20 -2.82 -7.93
N ILE A 399 -9.02 -3.60 -8.64
CA ILE A 399 -10.40 -3.89 -8.24
C ILE A 399 -10.43 -4.75 -6.97
N MET A 400 -9.64 -5.82 -6.91
CA MET A 400 -9.51 -6.67 -5.72
C MET A 400 -9.06 -5.88 -4.48
N PHE A 401 -8.08 -4.99 -4.62
CA PHE A 401 -7.60 -4.14 -3.54
C PHE A 401 -8.64 -3.10 -3.11
N ARG A 402 -9.39 -2.49 -4.05
CA ARG A 402 -10.52 -1.60 -3.71
C ARG A 402 -11.65 -2.34 -3.00
N VAL A 403 -11.93 -3.59 -3.37
CA VAL A 403 -12.93 -4.43 -2.72
C VAL A 403 -12.47 -4.79 -1.30
N LYS A 404 -11.23 -5.24 -1.11
CA LYS A 404 -10.67 -5.52 0.23
C LYS A 404 -10.63 -4.27 1.13
N ALA A 405 -10.21 -3.12 0.60
CA ALA A 405 -10.19 -1.87 1.36
C ALA A 405 -11.60 -1.36 1.73
N ARG A 406 -12.61 -1.57 0.86
CA ARG A 406 -14.01 -1.20 1.13
C ARG A 406 -14.75 -2.17 2.04
N ASP A 407 -14.49 -3.47 1.93
CA ASP A 407 -15.16 -4.51 2.73
C ASP A 407 -14.65 -4.54 4.18
N ILE A 408 -13.41 -4.10 4.41
CA ILE A 408 -12.79 -4.15 5.73
C ILE A 408 -13.22 -2.94 6.58
N ASP A 409 -13.33 -1.73 6.03
CA ASP A 409 -13.49 -0.52 6.87
C ASP A 409 -14.58 0.44 6.38
N ASP A 410 -15.79 0.32 6.96
CA ASP A 410 -16.69 1.48 7.06
C ASP A 410 -16.15 2.36 8.20
N LEU A 411 -15.21 3.23 7.84
CA LEU A 411 -14.55 4.19 8.74
C LEU A 411 -15.54 5.13 9.45
N GLN A 412 -16.80 5.19 9.02
CA GLN A 412 -17.86 5.93 9.72
C GLN A 412 -18.45 5.12 10.89
N ARG A 413 -18.29 3.79 10.90
CA ARG A 413 -18.89 2.87 11.88
C ARG A 413 -17.87 2.13 12.76
N THR A 414 -16.59 2.10 12.39
CA THR A 414 -15.53 1.43 13.17
C THR A 414 -14.57 2.43 13.81
N THR A 415 -13.97 2.05 14.93
CA THR A 415 -12.93 2.83 15.64
C THR A 415 -11.51 2.48 15.18
N TYR A 416 -11.38 1.51 14.28
CA TYR A 416 -10.11 0.96 13.80
C TYR A 416 -10.16 0.66 12.31
N CYS A 417 -8.99 0.56 11.69
CA CYS A 417 -8.84 0.22 10.28
C CYS A 417 -7.45 -0.36 9.95
N SER A 418 -7.32 -0.94 8.75
CA SER A 418 -6.00 -1.30 8.22
C SER A 418 -5.22 -0.06 7.78
N PRO A 419 -3.87 -0.12 7.69
CA PRO A 419 -3.08 1.04 7.30
C PRO A 419 -3.30 1.44 5.84
N GLU A 420 -3.47 0.47 4.95
CA GLU A 420 -3.78 0.69 3.53
C GLU A 420 -5.17 1.35 3.38
N ALA A 421 -6.19 0.84 4.07
CA ALA A 421 -7.54 1.40 4.02
C ALA A 421 -7.56 2.85 4.52
N TYR A 422 -6.81 3.16 5.58
CA TYR A 422 -6.64 4.52 6.06
C TYR A 422 -6.05 5.44 4.98
N CYS A 423 -4.93 5.06 4.38
CA CYS A 423 -4.28 5.86 3.34
C CYS A 423 -5.20 6.10 2.13
N LEU A 424 -5.92 5.07 1.68
CA LEU A 424 -6.90 5.18 0.59
C LEU A 424 -8.04 6.14 0.94
N TYR A 425 -8.56 6.07 2.16
CA TYR A 425 -9.62 6.95 2.63
C TYR A 425 -9.17 8.40 2.74
N VAL A 426 -8.00 8.65 3.34
CA VAL A 426 -7.42 9.99 3.42
C VAL A 426 -7.24 10.57 2.03
N ARG A 427 -6.68 9.79 1.09
CA ARG A 427 -6.52 10.22 -0.31
C ARG A 427 -7.85 10.65 -0.92
N ASN A 428 -8.90 9.83 -0.79
CA ASN A 428 -10.22 10.16 -1.35
C ASN A 428 -10.84 11.46 -0.80
N ILE A 429 -10.48 11.88 0.43
CA ILE A 429 -10.97 13.12 1.02
C ILE A 429 -10.20 14.34 0.49
N ILE A 430 -8.89 14.21 0.34
CA ILE A 430 -8.00 15.36 0.16
C ILE A 430 -7.41 15.49 -1.25
N GLU A 431 -7.67 14.53 -2.15
CA GLU A 431 -7.11 14.54 -3.50
C GLU A 431 -7.31 15.91 -4.17
N ASP A 432 -6.21 16.49 -4.65
CA ASP A 432 -6.12 17.82 -5.28
C ASP A 432 -6.59 19.02 -4.43
N SER A 433 -6.72 18.86 -3.11
CA SER A 433 -7.07 19.95 -2.19
C SER A 433 -5.83 20.74 -1.72
N PRO A 434 -5.82 22.09 -1.82
CA PRO A 434 -4.67 22.89 -1.40
C PRO A 434 -4.44 22.85 0.12
N GLY A 435 -3.17 22.90 0.55
CA GLY A 435 -2.74 22.90 1.96
C GLY A 435 -2.68 21.53 2.62
N TYR A 436 -2.60 20.45 1.82
CA TYR A 436 -2.37 19.06 2.24
C TYR A 436 -1.06 18.48 1.66
N GLU A 437 -0.13 19.32 1.22
CA GLU A 437 1.05 18.93 0.42
C GLU A 437 1.93 17.90 1.13
N LYS A 438 2.14 18.04 2.45
CA LYS A 438 2.89 17.08 3.27
C LYS A 438 2.21 15.70 3.28
N ILE A 439 0.87 15.68 3.35
CA ILE A 439 0.09 14.44 3.40
C ILE A 439 0.04 13.80 2.01
N ASN A 440 -0.16 14.58 0.94
CA ASN A 440 -0.10 14.08 -0.43
C ASN A 440 1.26 13.46 -0.75
N LYS A 441 2.36 14.04 -0.27
CA LYS A 441 3.69 13.45 -0.40
C LYS A 441 3.81 12.10 0.33
N LEU A 442 3.28 12.00 1.55
CA LEU A 442 3.29 10.73 2.31
C LEU A 442 2.41 9.67 1.66
N LEU A 443 1.26 10.06 1.13
CA LEU A 443 0.40 9.17 0.35
C LEU A 443 1.15 8.66 -0.88
N ASP A 444 1.74 9.55 -1.67
CA ASP A 444 2.54 9.17 -2.83
C ASP A 444 3.66 8.20 -2.46
N GLN A 445 4.36 8.43 -1.35
CA GLN A 445 5.38 7.53 -0.83
C GLN A 445 4.80 6.15 -0.48
N ALA A 446 3.63 6.11 0.17
CA ALA A 446 2.94 4.88 0.54
C ALA A 446 2.54 4.05 -0.68
N PHE A 447 1.82 4.65 -1.63
CA PHE A 447 1.38 4.00 -2.88
C PHE A 447 2.54 3.50 -3.74
N LYS A 448 3.73 4.05 -3.51
CA LYS A 448 4.93 3.71 -4.26
C LYS A 448 5.88 2.79 -3.50
N HIS A 449 5.64 2.54 -2.21
CA HIS A 449 6.61 1.98 -1.27
C HIS A 449 8.00 2.61 -1.41
N GLU A 450 8.04 3.93 -1.65
CA GLU A 450 9.29 4.62 -1.96
C GLU A 450 10.30 4.40 -0.81
N ASN A 451 11.51 3.95 -1.14
CA ASN A 451 12.56 3.60 -0.17
C ASN A 451 12.17 2.53 0.86
N GLY A 452 11.21 1.64 0.52
CA GLY A 452 10.76 0.57 1.41
C GLY A 452 9.83 1.02 2.54
N ILE A 453 9.21 2.21 2.42
CA ILE A 453 8.21 2.68 3.37
C ILE A 453 6.97 1.78 3.32
N THR A 454 6.54 1.25 4.46
CA THR A 454 5.33 0.42 4.55
C THR A 454 4.06 1.27 4.66
N TRP A 455 2.90 0.66 4.34
CA TRP A 455 1.60 1.29 4.57
C TRP A 455 1.43 1.75 6.03
N TYR A 456 1.88 0.95 7.00
CA TYR A 456 1.81 1.29 8.42
C TYR A 456 2.61 2.54 8.78
N GLN A 457 3.87 2.61 8.34
CA GLN A 457 4.72 3.77 8.59
C GLN A 457 4.14 5.05 7.97
N ALA A 458 3.67 4.97 6.72
CA ALA A 458 3.05 6.11 6.05
C ALA A 458 1.76 6.53 6.74
N ALA A 459 0.88 5.59 7.10
CA ALA A 459 -0.38 5.87 7.76
C ALA A 459 -0.18 6.59 9.11
N LYS A 460 0.81 6.16 9.91
CA LYS A 460 1.19 6.86 11.16
C LYS A 460 1.74 8.26 10.89
N GLY A 461 2.60 8.41 9.88
CA GLY A 461 3.09 9.73 9.46
C GLY A 461 1.97 10.67 9.01
N ILE A 462 0.95 10.13 8.33
CA ILE A 462 -0.24 10.86 7.89
C ILE A 462 -1.09 11.27 9.10
N GLN A 463 -1.37 10.37 10.05
CA GLN A 463 -2.08 10.72 11.29
C GLN A 463 -1.41 11.89 12.03
N ASP A 464 -0.09 11.78 12.23
CA ASP A 464 0.66 12.82 12.93
C ASP A 464 0.70 14.14 12.14
N ALA A 465 0.72 14.10 10.81
CA ALA A 465 0.63 15.28 9.96
C ALA A 465 -0.76 15.94 9.98
N ILE A 466 -1.84 15.19 10.18
CA ILE A 466 -3.21 15.74 10.28
C ILE A 466 -3.38 16.54 11.57
N GLU A 467 -2.80 16.09 12.70
CA GLU A 467 -2.86 16.84 13.97
C GLU A 467 -2.10 18.19 13.89
N GLU A 468 -1.20 18.37 12.92
CA GLU A 468 -0.51 19.64 12.66
C GLU A 468 -1.33 20.62 11.79
N LEU A 469 -2.44 20.17 11.19
CA LEU A 469 -3.28 21.00 10.34
C LEU A 469 -4.15 21.98 11.13
N PRO A 470 -4.57 23.10 10.53
CA PRO A 470 -5.63 23.94 11.08
C PRO A 470 -6.90 23.12 11.36
N ARG A 471 -7.59 23.42 12.47
CA ARG A 471 -8.77 22.66 12.95
C ARG A 471 -9.81 22.38 11.86
N GLU A 472 -10.11 23.36 11.02
CA GLU A 472 -11.08 23.25 9.93
C GLU A 472 -10.71 22.14 8.93
N LYS A 473 -9.42 21.99 8.63
CA LYS A 473 -8.88 20.97 7.73
C LYS A 473 -8.70 19.62 8.42
N ALA A 474 -8.26 19.63 9.67
CA ALA A 474 -8.11 18.43 10.47
C ALA A 474 -9.45 17.72 10.71
N LEU A 475 -10.56 18.46 10.85
CA LEU A 475 -11.89 17.89 11.05
C LEU A 475 -12.41 17.08 9.85
N MET A 476 -11.89 17.31 8.65
CA MET A 476 -12.31 16.57 7.46
C MET A 476 -11.70 15.17 7.39
N VAL A 477 -10.63 14.90 8.15
CA VAL A 477 -9.87 13.65 8.10
C VAL A 477 -9.83 12.98 9.49
N PRO A 478 -10.20 11.70 9.64
CA PRO A 478 -10.21 11.03 10.94
C PRO A 478 -8.80 10.85 11.52
N SER A 479 -8.34 11.78 12.35
CA SER A 479 -6.99 11.67 12.94
C SER A 479 -6.87 10.56 13.99
N LYS A 480 -7.94 10.27 14.75
CA LYS A 480 -7.90 9.38 15.94
C LYS A 480 -8.48 7.98 15.72
N ILE A 481 -8.34 7.46 14.51
CA ILE A 481 -8.67 6.07 14.25
C ILE A 481 -7.53 5.15 14.69
N SER A 482 -7.88 4.00 15.26
CA SER A 482 -6.92 2.97 15.66
C SER A 482 -6.38 2.25 14.42
N ILE A 483 -5.21 2.64 13.93
CA ILE A 483 -4.55 1.94 12.81
C ILE A 483 -3.86 0.70 13.35
N ILE A 484 -4.35 -0.47 12.94
CA ILE A 484 -3.82 -1.77 13.35
C ILE A 484 -3.08 -2.43 12.17
N PRO A 485 -1.84 -2.94 12.34
CA PRO A 485 -1.01 -3.40 11.22
C PRO A 485 -1.64 -4.48 10.33
N LEU A 486 -2.46 -5.36 10.91
CA LEU A 486 -3.11 -6.45 10.19
C LEU A 486 -4.57 -6.57 10.64
N VAL A 487 -5.50 -6.45 9.68
CA VAL A 487 -6.94 -6.62 9.90
C VAL A 487 -7.44 -7.75 9.03
N THR A 488 -7.51 -8.94 9.60
CA THR A 488 -8.09 -10.10 8.92
C THR A 488 -9.60 -10.19 9.18
N PRO A 489 -10.36 -10.88 8.33
CA PRO A 489 -11.78 -11.17 8.59
C PRO A 489 -12.02 -11.84 9.96
N GLU A 490 -11.10 -12.67 10.42
CA GLU A 490 -11.15 -13.35 11.72
C GLU A 490 -11.02 -12.33 12.87
N ILE A 491 -10.06 -11.42 12.78
CA ILE A 491 -9.87 -10.34 13.76
C ILE A 491 -11.14 -9.47 13.84
N LYS A 492 -11.71 -9.10 12.69
CA LYS A 492 -12.96 -8.31 12.63
C LYS A 492 -14.15 -9.06 13.24
N THR A 493 -14.29 -10.35 12.93
CA THR A 493 -15.34 -11.22 13.50
C THR A 493 -15.19 -11.32 15.01
N GLU A 494 -13.95 -11.42 15.49
CA GLU A 494 -13.66 -11.51 16.91
C GLU A 494 -13.93 -10.19 17.65
N PHE A 495 -13.57 -9.03 17.08
CA PHE A 495 -13.97 -7.73 17.63
C PHE A 495 -15.49 -7.57 17.71
N ASN A 496 -16.23 -7.99 16.68
CA ASN A 496 -17.70 -8.01 16.70
C ASN A 496 -18.24 -8.91 17.82
N ARG A 497 -17.68 -10.10 17.99
CA ARG A 497 -18.03 -11.02 19.08
C ARG A 497 -17.77 -10.38 20.45
N ILE A 498 -16.61 -9.75 20.63
CA ILE A 498 -16.21 -9.07 21.87
C ILE A 498 -17.13 -7.90 22.21
N HIS A 499 -17.62 -7.17 21.20
CA HIS A 499 -18.55 -6.06 21.39
C HIS A 499 -19.82 -6.49 22.14
N HIS A 500 -20.31 -7.70 21.89
CA HIS A 500 -21.49 -8.27 22.53
C HIS A 500 -21.22 -8.91 23.91
N ILE A 501 -19.98 -8.92 24.41
CA ILE A 501 -19.67 -9.42 25.75
C ILE A 501 -19.96 -8.34 26.80
N HIS A 502 -21.00 -8.56 27.61
CA HIS A 502 -21.37 -7.62 28.68
C HIS A 502 -20.59 -7.84 29.99
N CYS A 503 -20.08 -9.04 30.24
CA CYS A 503 -19.29 -9.35 31.43
C CYS A 503 -17.86 -8.82 31.29
N ARG A 504 -17.45 -7.87 32.16
CA ARG A 504 -16.13 -7.21 32.08
C ARG A 504 -14.95 -8.19 32.13
N ALA A 505 -14.95 -9.14 33.06
CA ALA A 505 -13.88 -10.13 33.18
C ALA A 505 -13.74 -10.99 31.91
N ARG A 506 -14.86 -11.42 31.33
CA ARG A 506 -14.86 -12.16 30.04
C ARG A 506 -14.40 -11.29 28.88
N LYS A 507 -14.76 -9.99 28.88
CA LYS A 507 -14.36 -9.05 27.86
C LYS A 507 -12.85 -8.76 27.91
N ILE A 508 -12.30 -8.58 29.10
CA ILE A 508 -10.85 -8.44 29.33
C ILE A 508 -10.13 -9.67 28.79
N SER A 509 -10.50 -10.88 29.22
CA SER A 509 -9.83 -12.11 28.76
C SER A 509 -9.91 -12.30 27.25
N ALA A 510 -11.04 -11.96 26.62
CA ALA A 510 -11.16 -12.04 25.16
C ALA A 510 -10.26 -11.04 24.43
N LEU A 511 -10.14 -9.81 24.94
CA LEU A 511 -9.23 -8.80 24.39
C LEU A 511 -7.76 -9.15 24.61
N GLU A 512 -7.39 -9.73 25.75
CA GLU A 512 -6.02 -10.20 26.00
C GLU A 512 -5.61 -11.31 25.03
N ASN A 513 -6.54 -12.21 24.68
CA ASN A 513 -6.30 -13.30 23.73
C ASN A 513 -6.06 -12.84 22.29
N LEU A 514 -6.55 -11.65 21.91
CA LEU A 514 -6.30 -11.06 20.59
C LEU A 514 -4.87 -10.56 20.40
N GLY A 515 -4.07 -10.48 21.48
CA GLY A 515 -2.73 -9.92 21.46
C GLY A 515 -2.77 -8.41 21.72
N ILE A 516 -2.03 -7.98 22.74
CA ILE A 516 -2.03 -6.59 23.22
C ILE A 516 -0.88 -5.78 22.63
N GLN A 517 0.24 -6.44 22.29
CA GLN A 517 1.38 -5.79 21.67
C GLN A 517 1.04 -5.42 20.22
N ASP A 518 1.30 -4.15 19.87
CA ASP A 518 1.08 -3.56 18.54
C ASP A 518 -0.38 -3.46 18.07
N ASN A 519 -1.35 -3.70 18.97
CA ASN A 519 -2.78 -3.52 18.68
C ASN A 519 -3.37 -2.36 19.51
N ILE A 520 -3.29 -1.15 18.94
CA ILE A 520 -3.78 0.07 19.59
C ILE A 520 -5.29 0.02 19.89
N GLU A 521 -6.08 -0.70 19.09
CA GLU A 521 -7.52 -0.85 19.34
C GLU A 521 -7.80 -1.73 20.57
N VAL A 522 -7.07 -2.84 20.72
CA VAL A 522 -7.16 -3.68 21.92
C VAL A 522 -6.77 -2.85 23.15
N GLN A 523 -5.69 -2.07 23.09
CA GLN A 523 -5.27 -1.20 24.19
C GLN A 523 -6.31 -0.13 24.53
N ARG A 524 -6.87 0.53 23.51
CA ARG A 524 -7.94 1.52 23.64
C ARG A 524 -9.14 0.97 24.41
N GLN A 525 -9.49 -0.30 24.19
CA GLN A 525 -10.59 -0.97 24.89
C GLN A 525 -10.21 -1.53 26.26
N LEU A 526 -8.98 -2.06 26.42
CA LEU A 526 -8.51 -2.67 27.67
C LEU A 526 -8.22 -1.65 28.77
N ILE A 527 -7.65 -0.49 28.44
CA ILE A 527 -7.24 0.52 29.43
C ILE A 527 -8.42 0.95 30.32
N PRO A 528 -9.61 1.33 29.78
CA PRO A 528 -10.76 1.66 30.60
C PRO A 528 -11.23 0.48 31.47
N LEU A 529 -11.21 -0.75 30.94
CA LEU A 529 -11.64 -1.95 31.66
C LEU A 529 -10.69 -2.28 32.82
N TYR A 530 -9.38 -2.18 32.60
CA TYR A 530 -8.39 -2.33 33.67
C TYR A 530 -8.54 -1.28 34.76
N ALA A 531 -8.81 -0.03 34.38
CA ALA A 531 -9.01 1.06 35.35
C ALA A 531 -10.24 0.78 36.23
N GLN A 532 -11.36 0.36 35.62
CA GLN A 532 -12.59 0.00 36.33
C GLN A 532 -12.42 -1.18 37.29
N GLU A 533 -11.59 -2.16 36.94
CA GLU A 533 -11.29 -3.33 37.78
C GLU A 533 -10.10 -3.10 38.73
N GLY A 534 -9.52 -1.90 38.75
CA GLY A 534 -8.38 -1.56 39.60
C GLY A 534 -7.07 -2.29 39.23
N GLN A 535 -6.95 -2.81 38.01
CA GLN A 535 -5.77 -3.54 37.51
C GLN A 535 -4.66 -2.57 37.06
N TRP A 536 -4.22 -1.71 37.98
CA TRP A 536 -3.28 -0.62 37.69
C TRP A 536 -1.89 -1.08 37.24
N ASP A 537 -1.43 -2.25 37.68
CA ASP A 537 -0.13 -2.80 37.26
C ASP A 537 -0.12 -3.16 35.77
N LYS A 538 -1.24 -3.64 35.23
CA LYS A 538 -1.39 -3.89 33.79
C LYS A 538 -1.35 -2.60 32.99
N ILE A 539 -2.02 -1.55 33.48
CA ILE A 539 -1.96 -0.21 32.87
C ILE A 539 -0.51 0.31 32.85
N LYS A 540 0.22 0.18 33.95
CA LYS A 540 1.64 0.57 34.02
C LYS A 540 2.51 -0.21 33.02
N GLY A 541 2.23 -1.50 32.86
CA GLY A 541 2.88 -2.33 31.83
C GLY A 541 2.66 -1.78 30.41
N LEU A 542 1.44 -1.38 30.07
CA LEU A 542 1.13 -0.79 28.76
C LEU A 542 1.82 0.57 28.54
N LEU A 543 1.99 1.35 29.61
CA LEU A 543 2.59 2.68 29.55
C LEU A 543 4.13 2.68 29.59
N ALA A 544 4.77 1.55 29.89
CA ALA A 544 6.23 1.46 30.06
C ALA A 544 6.98 1.93 28.81
N ASP A 545 6.51 1.51 27.63
CA ASP A 545 7.11 1.83 26.33
C ASP A 545 6.34 2.90 25.56
N ILE A 546 5.52 3.73 26.22
CA ILE A 546 4.67 4.72 25.55
C ILE A 546 5.41 5.66 24.58
N LYS A 547 6.72 5.85 24.77
CA LYS A 547 7.56 6.69 23.89
C LYS A 547 7.86 6.08 22.51
N SER A 548 7.72 4.76 22.34
CA SER A 548 7.89 4.10 21.04
C SER A 548 6.69 4.29 20.11
N TYR A 549 5.53 4.67 20.66
CA TYR A 549 4.30 4.88 19.92
C TYR A 549 4.30 6.22 19.16
N SER A 550 3.54 6.26 18.06
CA SER A 550 3.29 7.50 17.31
C SER A 550 2.69 8.58 18.21
N HIS A 551 2.74 9.85 17.79
CA HIS A 551 2.12 10.90 18.59
C HIS A 551 0.62 10.66 18.77
N THR A 552 -0.06 10.30 17.69
CA THR A 552 -1.50 10.03 17.70
C THR A 552 -1.87 8.83 18.59
N ASP A 553 -1.12 7.73 18.55
CA ASP A 553 -1.39 6.56 19.40
C ASP A 553 -1.24 6.87 20.89
N ARG A 554 -0.24 7.69 21.25
CA ARG A 554 -0.07 8.16 22.63
C ARG A 554 -1.30 8.94 23.11
N GLU A 555 -1.85 9.78 22.24
CA GLU A 555 -3.06 10.56 22.55
C GLU A 555 -4.27 9.64 22.72
N ILE A 556 -4.47 8.64 21.86
CA ILE A 556 -5.53 7.62 22.01
C ILE A 556 -5.40 6.89 23.36
N ILE A 557 -4.17 6.50 23.74
CA ILE A 557 -3.89 5.82 25.02
C ILE A 557 -4.23 6.74 26.20
N TYR A 558 -3.80 8.01 26.17
CA TYR A 558 -4.09 8.95 27.25
C TYR A 558 -5.58 9.27 27.38
N GLU A 559 -6.31 9.44 26.28
CA GLU A 559 -7.76 9.66 26.29
C GLU A 559 -8.51 8.44 26.83
N SER A 560 -8.05 7.23 26.48
CA SER A 560 -8.60 5.99 27.02
C SER A 560 -8.34 5.85 28.52
N LEU A 561 -7.17 6.28 28.99
CA LEU A 561 -6.82 6.29 30.41
C LEU A 561 -7.65 7.31 31.20
N GLU A 562 -7.84 8.52 30.65
CA GLU A 562 -8.69 9.55 31.22
C GLU A 562 -10.13 9.06 31.36
N LEU A 563 -10.71 8.51 30.29
CA LEU A 563 -12.04 7.90 30.31
C LEU A 563 -12.12 6.77 31.35
N GLY A 564 -11.11 5.90 31.39
CA GLY A 564 -11.02 4.82 32.38
C GLY A 564 -11.09 5.34 33.82
N CYS A 565 -10.32 6.39 34.12
CA CYS A 565 -10.29 7.04 35.42
C CYS A 565 -11.63 7.70 35.78
N CYS A 566 -12.31 8.33 34.81
CA CYS A 566 -13.64 8.92 35.01
C CYS A 566 -14.72 7.87 35.28
N LEU A 567 -14.58 6.65 34.76
CA LEU A 567 -15.56 5.58 34.90
C LEU A 567 -15.31 4.67 36.11
N VAL A 568 -14.28 4.92 36.92
CA VAL A 568 -14.02 4.14 38.13
C VAL A 568 -15.17 4.33 39.13
N VAL A 569 -15.81 3.23 39.52
CA VAL A 569 -16.90 3.18 40.49
C VAL A 569 -16.65 2.07 41.51
N GLY A 570 -17.22 2.18 42.72
CA GLY A 570 -17.21 1.10 43.70
C GLY A 570 -15.86 0.84 44.40
N GLY A 571 -15.36 1.80 45.18
CA GLY A 571 -14.24 1.59 46.12
C GLY A 571 -12.83 1.50 45.51
N VAL A 572 -12.72 1.33 44.19
CA VAL A 572 -11.44 1.38 43.47
C VAL A 572 -10.87 2.80 43.52
N LYS A 573 -9.62 2.94 43.97
CA LYS A 573 -8.92 4.23 44.03
C LYS A 573 -7.92 4.36 42.88
N VAL A 574 -7.97 5.48 42.18
CA VAL A 574 -6.97 5.83 41.15
C VAL A 574 -5.63 6.17 41.85
N PRO A 575 -4.53 5.48 41.50
CA PRO A 575 -3.20 5.76 42.03
C PRO A 575 -2.75 7.20 41.72
N SER A 576 -1.95 7.80 42.62
CA SER A 576 -1.52 9.19 42.50
C SER A 576 -0.63 9.46 41.27
N ASP A 577 0.21 8.49 40.90
CA ASP A 577 1.05 8.53 39.71
C ASP A 577 0.21 8.51 38.42
N ILE A 578 -0.83 7.67 38.36
CA ILE A 578 -1.78 7.64 37.22
C ILE A 578 -2.59 8.93 37.15
N LYS A 579 -3.04 9.45 38.30
CA LYS A 579 -3.77 10.72 38.36
C LYS A 579 -2.90 11.89 37.86
N GLU A 580 -1.64 11.95 38.29
CA GLU A 580 -0.69 12.95 37.81
C GLU A 580 -0.42 12.82 36.30
N LEU A 581 -0.37 11.59 35.77
CA LEU A 581 -0.19 11.33 34.35
C LEU A 581 -1.39 11.80 33.50
N VAL A 582 -2.62 11.50 33.93
CA VAL A 582 -3.85 11.97 33.26
C VAL A 582 -3.90 13.50 33.31
N GLU A 583 -3.72 14.09 34.49
CA GLU A 583 -3.76 15.55 34.66
C GLU A 583 -2.72 16.29 33.81
N LYS A 584 -1.55 15.68 33.53
CA LYS A 584 -0.53 16.29 32.66
C LYS A 584 -0.88 16.26 31.18
N ASN A 585 -1.66 15.26 30.73
CA ASN A 585 -1.91 15.00 29.31
C ASN A 585 -3.33 15.35 28.86
N THR A 586 -4.22 15.82 29.74
CA THR A 586 -5.54 16.36 29.35
C THR A 586 -5.38 17.59 28.43
N ARG A 587 -6.03 17.56 27.25
CA ARG A 587 -6.10 18.67 26.27
C ARG A 587 -7.05 19.78 26.74
N PHE A 588 -6.76 21.03 26.39
CA PHE A 588 -7.73 22.13 26.53
C PHE A 588 -8.59 22.31 25.29
N HIS A 589 -9.88 22.57 25.50
CA HIS A 589 -10.83 22.90 24.43
C HIS A 589 -10.92 24.41 24.11
N PHE A 590 -10.02 25.23 24.67
CA PHE A 590 -10.03 26.69 24.48
C PHE A 590 -8.76 27.21 23.80
N GLN A 591 -8.88 28.29 23.05
CA GLN A 591 -7.77 28.91 22.32
C GLN A 591 -6.95 29.85 23.22
N VAL A 592 -5.72 30.17 22.83
CA VAL A 592 -4.87 31.15 23.53
C VAL A 592 -5.58 32.50 23.70
N LYS A 593 -6.42 32.89 22.74
CA LYS A 593 -7.24 34.10 22.83
C LYS A 593 -8.24 34.05 24.00
N ASP A 594 -8.71 32.86 24.36
CA ASP A 594 -9.64 32.65 25.47
C ASP A 594 -8.93 32.75 26.81
N LEU A 595 -7.73 32.16 26.93
CA LEU A 595 -6.85 32.37 28.08
C LEU A 595 -6.56 33.88 28.29
N ILE A 596 -6.15 34.58 27.23
CA ILE A 596 -5.90 36.02 27.29
C ILE A 596 -7.17 36.78 27.64
N SER A 597 -8.33 36.38 27.11
CA SER A 597 -9.60 37.03 27.43
C SER A 597 -9.94 36.93 28.90
N VAL A 598 -9.80 35.75 29.49
CA VAL A 598 -10.08 35.49 30.90
C VAL A 598 -9.06 36.19 31.80
N LEU A 599 -7.79 36.19 31.43
CA LEU A 599 -6.76 36.91 32.19
C LEU A 599 -7.00 38.43 32.17
N SER A 600 -7.40 39.00 31.02
CA SER A 600 -7.80 40.40 30.91
C SER A 600 -9.05 40.71 31.75
N GLU A 601 -10.06 39.83 31.76
CA GLU A 601 -11.26 39.99 32.59
C GLU A 601 -10.92 40.00 34.09
N ILE A 602 -10.11 39.05 34.56
CA ILE A 602 -9.76 38.90 35.97
C ILE A 602 -8.88 40.05 36.48
N THR A 603 -8.02 40.60 35.62
CA THR A 603 -7.05 41.65 35.98
C THR A 603 -7.52 43.07 35.65
N GLY A 604 -8.53 43.23 34.80
CA GLY A 604 -8.92 44.53 34.24
C GLY A 604 -7.93 45.11 33.22
N LEU A 605 -6.92 44.34 32.79
CA LEU A 605 -5.87 44.82 31.88
C LEU A 605 -6.31 44.73 30.40
N PRO A 606 -5.97 45.75 29.58
CA PRO A 606 -6.40 45.79 28.18
C PRO A 606 -5.77 44.67 27.34
N LYS A 607 -6.58 44.09 26.45
CA LYS A 607 -6.14 43.11 25.46
C LYS A 607 -5.18 43.80 24.47
N GLY A 608 -4.04 43.18 24.21
CA GLY A 608 -3.04 43.71 23.26
C GLY A 608 -2.03 44.68 23.86
N GLY A 609 -1.98 44.82 25.20
CA GLY A 609 -0.94 45.55 25.92
C GLY A 609 0.29 44.69 26.27
N PRO A 610 1.29 45.27 26.95
CA PRO A 610 2.49 44.59 27.47
C PRO A 610 2.22 43.25 28.14
N PHE A 611 1.21 43.21 29.01
CA PHE A 611 0.78 42.00 29.70
C PHE A 611 0.38 40.88 28.73
N THR A 612 -0.42 41.20 27.71
CA THR A 612 -0.86 40.22 26.71
C THR A 612 0.31 39.66 25.91
N TYR A 613 1.26 40.51 25.50
CA TYR A 613 2.43 40.07 24.76
C TYR A 613 3.40 39.26 25.63
N GLY A 614 3.61 39.66 26.88
CA GLY A 614 4.44 38.93 27.84
C GLY A 614 3.90 37.53 28.12
N VAL A 615 2.60 37.40 28.41
CA VAL A 615 1.96 36.09 28.62
C VAL A 615 2.06 35.23 27.36
N ARG A 616 1.80 35.79 26.16
CA ARG A 616 1.95 35.05 24.90
C ARG A 616 3.38 34.57 24.66
N SER A 617 4.37 35.42 24.93
CA SER A 617 5.78 35.09 24.76
C SER A 617 6.21 33.95 25.69
N ARG A 618 5.84 34.03 26.97
CA ARG A 618 6.14 32.97 27.95
C ARG A 618 5.39 31.67 27.68
N LEU A 619 4.15 31.75 27.21
CA LEU A 619 3.42 30.57 26.77
C LEU A 619 4.07 29.93 25.53
N LEU A 620 4.57 30.74 24.58
CA LEU A 620 5.31 30.27 23.43
C LEU A 620 6.62 29.57 23.83
N GLU A 621 7.33 30.08 24.84
CA GLU A 621 8.52 29.44 25.40
C GLU A 621 8.20 28.07 26.01
N VAL A 622 7.15 27.99 26.83
CA VAL A 622 6.68 26.74 27.44
C VAL A 622 6.29 25.71 26.38
N VAL A 623 5.51 26.14 25.38
CA VAL A 623 5.11 25.27 24.25
C VAL A 623 6.32 24.81 23.46
N ASN A 624 7.27 25.69 23.14
CA ASN A 624 8.47 25.32 22.38
C ASN A 624 9.39 24.39 23.16
N HIS A 625 9.43 24.51 24.50
CA HIS A 625 10.12 23.56 25.35
C HIS A 625 9.47 22.17 25.26
N ARG A 626 8.14 22.10 25.39
CA ARG A 626 7.35 20.87 25.23
C ARG A 626 7.58 20.24 23.85
N LEU A 627 7.46 21.02 22.77
CA LEU A 627 7.64 20.54 21.40
C LEU A 627 9.06 19.97 21.20
N LYS A 628 10.08 20.59 21.79
CA LYS A 628 11.45 20.07 21.76
C LYS A 628 11.58 18.73 22.47
N GLU A 629 10.94 18.56 23.63
CA GLU A 629 10.89 17.26 24.35
C GLU A 629 10.13 16.19 23.55
N GLU A 630 9.14 16.61 22.76
CA GLU A 630 8.35 15.75 21.86
C GLU A 630 9.04 15.48 20.51
N GLY A 631 10.24 16.02 20.27
CA GLY A 631 10.99 15.87 19.01
C GLY A 631 10.43 16.69 17.84
N LYS A 632 9.55 17.66 18.10
CA LYS A 632 8.88 18.50 17.10
C LYS A 632 9.63 19.82 16.87
N ALA A 633 9.43 20.42 15.70
CA ALA A 633 9.99 21.72 15.35
C ALA A 633 9.40 22.84 16.23
N LYS A 634 10.19 23.90 16.47
CA LYS A 634 9.72 25.09 17.18
C LYS A 634 8.69 25.84 16.34
N VAL A 635 7.68 26.39 16.99
CA VAL A 635 6.66 27.24 16.39
C VAL A 635 6.93 28.71 16.70
N HIS A 636 6.61 29.58 15.73
CA HIS A 636 6.75 31.04 15.86
C HIS A 636 5.46 31.72 16.31
N SER A 637 4.33 31.01 16.29
CA SER A 637 3.03 31.52 16.70
C SER A 637 2.21 30.45 17.43
N LEU A 638 1.35 30.89 18.34
CA LEU A 638 0.42 30.05 19.09
C LEU A 638 -0.92 29.81 18.36
N SER A 639 -1.11 30.36 17.15
CA SER A 639 -2.40 30.33 16.42
C SER A 639 -2.96 28.92 16.21
N ASN A 640 -2.07 27.96 15.96
CA ASN A 640 -2.40 26.59 15.54
C ASN A 640 -1.90 25.54 16.56
N VAL A 641 -1.59 25.96 17.79
CA VAL A 641 -0.99 25.09 18.80
C VAL A 641 -2.08 24.53 19.73
N ILE A 642 -2.11 23.20 19.87
CA ILE A 642 -2.91 22.53 20.91
C ILE A 642 -2.22 22.74 22.27
N LEU A 643 -2.96 23.34 23.21
CA LEU A 643 -2.52 23.53 24.60
C LEU A 643 -2.98 22.37 25.48
N TYR A 644 -2.10 21.93 26.37
CA TYR A 644 -2.36 20.90 27.37
C TYR A 644 -2.37 21.53 28.76
N LYS A 645 -2.99 20.84 29.73
CA LYS A 645 -2.98 21.26 31.14
C LYS A 645 -1.58 21.51 31.69
N LYS A 646 -0.59 20.68 31.31
CA LYS A 646 0.83 20.90 31.64
C LYS A 646 1.37 22.25 31.17
N ASP A 647 0.90 22.80 30.05
CA ASP A 647 1.39 24.10 29.53
C ASP A 647 0.96 25.27 30.42
N ILE A 648 -0.27 25.23 30.95
CA ILE A 648 -0.74 26.25 31.88
C ILE A 648 -0.01 26.13 33.22
N TYR A 649 0.22 24.90 33.69
CA TYR A 649 0.99 24.67 34.91
C TYR A 649 2.44 25.14 34.76
N HIS A 650 3.08 24.83 33.64
CA HIS A 650 4.43 25.28 33.34
C HIS A 650 4.50 26.79 33.14
N LEU A 651 3.50 27.40 32.48
CA LEU A 651 3.38 28.85 32.37
C LEU A 651 3.29 29.49 33.76
N VAL A 652 2.35 29.05 34.60
CA VAL A 652 2.19 29.63 35.94
C VAL A 652 3.42 29.37 36.80
N SER A 653 4.04 28.18 36.72
CA SER A 653 5.29 27.86 37.42
C SER A 653 6.46 28.73 36.96
N LEU A 654 6.57 28.97 35.65
CA LEU A 654 7.58 29.87 35.07
C LEU A 654 7.36 31.29 35.57
N LEU A 655 6.14 31.81 35.48
CA LEU A 655 5.78 33.15 35.96
C LEU A 655 5.98 33.28 37.47
N ASP A 656 5.63 32.27 38.26
CA ASP A 656 5.80 32.26 39.71
C ASP A 656 7.28 32.33 40.12
N LYS A 657 8.15 31.62 39.38
CA LYS A 657 9.61 31.72 39.54
C LYS A 657 10.13 33.10 39.11
N GLU A 658 9.60 33.69 38.04
CA GLU A 658 9.96 35.05 37.61
C GLU A 658 9.55 36.10 38.63
N VAL A 659 8.35 35.99 39.20
CA VAL A 659 7.88 36.85 40.29
C VAL A 659 8.79 36.72 41.50
N HIS A 660 9.15 35.49 41.91
CA HIS A 660 10.07 35.28 43.02
C HIS A 660 11.46 35.88 42.77
N ARG A 661 11.98 35.78 41.53
CA ARG A 661 13.28 36.37 41.16
C ARG A 661 13.27 37.90 41.25
N MET A 662 12.18 38.54 40.86
CA MET A 662 12.05 40.01 40.84
C MET A 662 11.55 40.58 42.16
N ASP A 663 10.85 39.79 42.97
CA ASP A 663 10.34 40.12 44.30
C ASP A 663 10.65 38.95 45.25
N PRO A 664 11.81 38.95 45.94
CA PRO A 664 12.19 37.88 46.87
C PRO A 664 11.21 37.69 48.04
N SER A 665 10.33 38.67 48.32
CA SER A 665 9.27 38.56 49.32
C SER A 665 8.13 37.64 48.88
N HIS A 666 7.97 37.44 47.57
CA HIS A 666 7.02 36.49 46.99
C HIS A 666 7.55 35.07 47.15
N LYS A 667 6.95 34.26 48.02
CA LYS A 667 7.31 32.84 48.15
C LYS A 667 6.73 32.03 46.98
N THR A 668 7.58 31.27 46.30
CA THR A 668 7.16 30.33 45.25
C THR A 668 6.06 29.38 45.76
N MET A 669 5.08 29.11 44.90
CA MET A 669 3.98 28.21 45.20
C MET A 669 4.51 26.78 45.36
N ARG A 670 4.18 26.16 46.50
CA ARG A 670 4.37 24.71 46.69
C ARG A 670 3.45 23.95 45.71
N LYS A 671 3.85 22.73 45.34
CA LYS A 671 3.14 21.87 44.35
C LYS A 671 1.62 21.86 44.54
N GLU A 672 1.13 21.57 45.76
CA GLU A 672 -0.31 21.55 46.07
C GLU A 672 -1.02 22.90 45.86
N LYS A 673 -0.33 24.01 46.14
CA LYS A 673 -0.89 25.36 45.97
C LYS A 673 -0.94 25.75 44.50
N LEU A 674 0.10 25.39 43.74
CA LEU A 674 0.16 25.58 42.29
C LEU A 674 -0.93 24.77 41.58
N GLU A 675 -1.16 23.51 41.98
CA GLU A 675 -2.22 22.64 41.46
C GLU A 675 -3.62 23.24 41.68
N LYS A 676 -3.91 23.67 42.92
CA LYS A 676 -5.18 24.33 43.23
C LYS A 676 -5.35 25.63 42.44
N PHE A 677 -4.29 26.40 42.29
CA PHE A 677 -4.30 27.67 41.55
C PHE A 677 -4.58 27.47 40.07
N CYS A 678 -3.88 26.55 39.41
CA CYS A 678 -4.04 26.27 38.00
C CYS A 678 -5.42 25.64 37.70
N THR A 679 -5.89 24.72 38.54
CA THR A 679 -7.24 24.12 38.39
C THR A 679 -8.34 25.19 38.42
N LEU A 680 -8.23 26.18 39.31
CA LEU A 680 -9.20 27.28 39.37
C LEU A 680 -9.15 28.19 38.13
N LEU A 681 -7.96 28.47 37.62
CA LEU A 681 -7.79 29.24 36.37
C LEU A 681 -8.43 28.50 35.19
N ILE A 682 -8.16 27.21 35.07
CA ILE A 682 -8.72 26.35 34.02
C ILE A 682 -10.25 26.33 34.06
N ASN A 683 -10.83 26.07 35.23
CA ASN A 683 -12.28 26.04 35.40
C ASN A 683 -12.94 27.36 34.98
N LYS A 684 -12.29 28.50 35.23
CA LYS A 684 -12.81 29.81 34.81
C LYS A 684 -12.72 30.01 33.29
N ILE A 685 -11.73 29.42 32.62
CA ILE A 685 -11.61 29.50 31.15
C ILE A 685 -12.65 28.60 30.48
N GLU A 686 -12.90 27.41 31.02
CA GLU A 686 -13.90 26.46 30.48
C GLU A 686 -15.33 26.99 30.63
N ASN A 687 -15.62 27.75 31.69
CA ASN A 687 -16.95 28.31 31.96
C ASN A 687 -17.13 29.77 31.45
N LYS A 688 -16.33 30.21 30.47
CA LYS A 688 -16.36 31.60 29.97
C LYS A 688 -17.71 32.02 29.37
N ASP A 689 -18.51 31.07 28.88
CA ASP A 689 -19.78 31.28 28.16
C ASP A 689 -21.02 30.86 28.99
N ALA A 690 -20.86 30.48 30.26
CA ALA A 690 -22.00 30.08 31.10
C ALA A 690 -22.96 31.27 31.33
N PRO A 691 -24.29 31.10 31.14
CA PRO A 691 -25.25 32.19 31.27
C PRO A 691 -25.18 32.83 32.66
N HIS A 692 -25.04 34.15 32.69
CA HIS A 692 -24.96 35.02 33.87
C HIS A 692 -26.28 35.10 34.64
N ASP A 693 -26.93 33.98 34.96
CA ASP A 693 -28.28 34.04 35.55
C ASP A 693 -28.29 34.22 37.08
N LYS A 694 -27.12 34.42 37.72
CA LYS A 694 -27.03 34.83 39.15
C LYS A 694 -25.81 35.70 39.50
N MET A 695 -25.32 36.56 38.61
CA MET A 695 -24.44 37.66 39.04
C MET A 695 -24.75 38.93 38.24
N VAL A 696 -25.16 39.94 39.01
CA VAL A 696 -25.57 41.30 38.62
C VAL A 696 -24.67 41.93 37.57
N ASP A 697 -25.29 42.66 36.63
CA ASP A 697 -24.72 43.56 35.64
C ASP A 697 -23.43 44.25 36.11
N LEU A 698 -22.29 43.88 35.51
CA LEU A 698 -20.98 44.48 35.76
C LEU A 698 -20.65 45.66 34.81
N GLN A 699 -21.60 46.12 34.00
CA GLN A 699 -21.43 47.34 33.19
C GLN A 699 -22.14 48.58 33.76
N SER A 700 -22.95 48.44 34.82
CA SER A 700 -23.59 49.55 35.54
C SER A 700 -22.99 49.85 36.92
N ALA A 701 -21.85 49.27 37.28
CA ALA A 701 -21.24 49.39 38.61
C ALA A 701 -19.87 50.11 38.57
N SER A 702 -19.84 51.36 38.11
CA SER A 702 -18.67 52.23 38.24
C SER A 702 -18.55 52.88 39.63
N ASN A 703 -19.39 52.52 40.63
CA ASN A 703 -19.46 53.25 41.90
C ASN A 703 -19.66 52.42 43.20
N LEU A 704 -19.49 51.09 43.22
CA LEU A 704 -19.62 50.32 44.47
C LEU A 704 -18.60 49.17 44.57
N ASP A 705 -17.86 49.16 45.68
CA ASP A 705 -16.91 48.14 46.14
C ASP A 705 -17.54 46.73 46.20
N HIS A 706 -17.56 46.00 45.08
CA HIS A 706 -17.80 44.56 45.07
C HIS A 706 -16.49 43.80 44.98
N LYS A 707 -16.07 43.27 46.15
CA LYS A 707 -14.93 42.36 46.28
C LYS A 707 -15.14 41.16 45.37
N LEU A 708 -14.27 40.97 44.38
CA LEU A 708 -14.18 39.71 43.64
C LEU A 708 -14.19 38.52 44.61
N PRO A 709 -14.76 37.36 44.24
CA PRO A 709 -14.61 36.13 44.99
C PRO A 709 -13.15 35.94 45.42
N ARG A 710 -12.93 35.57 46.69
CA ARG A 710 -11.60 35.53 47.34
C ARG A 710 -10.52 34.78 46.55
N PHE A 711 -10.91 33.85 45.67
CA PHE A 711 -9.98 33.14 44.78
C PHE A 711 -9.65 33.91 43.50
N LEU A 712 -10.63 34.62 42.89
CA LEU A 712 -10.36 35.49 41.74
C LEU A 712 -9.52 36.70 42.14
N GLN A 713 -9.66 37.20 43.38
CA GLN A 713 -8.75 38.19 43.95
C GLN A 713 -7.30 37.69 43.95
N LYS A 714 -7.06 36.45 44.39
CA LYS A 714 -5.71 35.86 44.41
C LYS A 714 -5.15 35.63 43.00
N LEU A 715 -5.98 35.22 42.04
CA LEU A 715 -5.60 35.10 40.63
C LEU A 715 -5.23 36.48 40.07
N SER A 716 -6.09 37.48 40.30
CA SER A 716 -5.90 38.86 39.88
C SER A 716 -4.63 39.45 40.48
N GLU A 717 -4.42 39.36 41.80
CA GLU A 717 -3.21 39.82 42.49
C GLU A 717 -1.93 39.20 41.92
N PHE A 718 -1.94 37.89 41.64
CA PHE A 718 -0.79 37.22 41.03
C PHE A 718 -0.52 37.75 39.63
N PHE A 719 -1.52 37.82 38.76
CA PHE A 719 -1.33 38.26 37.38
C PHE A 719 -1.09 39.78 37.27
N LEU A 720 -1.55 40.59 38.22
CA LEU A 720 -1.19 42.00 38.35
C LEU A 720 0.28 42.17 38.76
N LYS A 721 0.81 41.31 39.62
CA LYS A 721 2.26 41.24 39.90
C LYS A 721 3.06 40.86 38.66
N VAL A 722 2.58 39.85 37.91
CA VAL A 722 3.18 39.46 36.63
C VAL A 722 3.15 40.62 35.63
N ALA A 723 2.03 41.33 35.52
CA ALA A 723 1.89 42.50 34.67
C ALA A 723 2.89 43.61 35.05
N SER A 724 3.05 43.89 36.34
CA SER A 724 4.05 44.85 36.82
C SER A 724 5.48 44.45 36.44
N ILE A 725 5.79 43.16 36.42
CA ILE A 725 7.10 42.66 35.97
C ILE A 725 7.26 42.83 34.46
N PHE A 726 6.23 42.54 33.67
CA PHE A 726 6.26 42.77 32.23
C PHE A 726 6.37 44.26 31.88
N ASP A 727 5.75 45.14 32.67
CA ASP A 727 5.87 46.59 32.52
C ASP A 727 7.27 47.10 32.95
N LYS A 728 7.86 46.51 34.00
CA LYS A 728 9.23 46.83 34.45
C LYS A 728 10.34 46.27 33.55
N ASN A 729 10.08 45.15 32.88
CA ASN A 729 11.01 44.51 31.94
C ASN A 729 10.85 45.02 30.49
N LEU A 730 9.96 45.98 30.24
CA LEU A 730 9.84 46.70 28.97
C LEU A 730 11.00 47.71 28.82
N ILE A 731 12.22 47.20 28.85
CA ILE A 731 13.44 47.60 28.12
C ILE A 731 14.42 46.44 28.40
N THR A 732 14.35 45.37 27.61
CA THR A 732 15.54 44.58 27.22
C THR A 732 15.23 43.71 25.99
N LYS A 733 15.48 44.32 24.84
CA LYS A 733 16.11 43.77 23.62
C LYS A 733 15.44 42.75 22.68
N ASP A 734 14.32 42.08 22.98
CA ASP A 734 13.75 41.12 21.99
C ASP A 734 12.36 41.45 21.41
N VAL A 735 11.60 42.37 22.02
CA VAL A 735 10.26 42.74 21.49
C VAL A 735 10.33 43.77 20.36
N GLU A 736 11.39 44.57 20.28
CA GLU A 736 11.62 45.52 19.17
C GLU A 736 11.85 44.83 17.83
N LYS A 737 12.37 43.58 17.82
CA LYS A 737 12.50 42.78 16.60
C LYS A 737 11.17 42.34 16.00
N ILE A 738 10.13 42.14 16.80
CA ILE A 738 8.81 41.70 16.30
C ILE A 738 7.98 42.89 15.81
N LYS A 739 8.20 44.07 16.40
CA LYS A 739 7.55 45.31 15.94
C LYS A 739 8.17 45.79 14.61
N SER A 740 9.50 45.79 14.48
CA SER A 740 10.16 46.14 13.22
C SER A 740 9.78 45.19 12.07
N PHE A 741 9.63 43.88 12.34
CA PHE A 741 9.22 42.91 11.33
C PHE A 741 7.78 43.12 10.81
N LYS A 742 6.89 43.66 11.66
CA LYS A 742 5.51 43.97 11.28
C LYS A 742 5.42 45.26 10.47
N ASP A 743 6.27 46.23 10.78
CA ASP A 743 6.37 47.49 10.04
C ASP A 743 7.04 47.27 8.68
N ASP A 744 8.03 46.37 8.58
CA ASP A 744 8.65 45.94 7.30
C ASP A 744 7.66 45.16 6.40
N LEU A 745 6.76 44.35 6.98
CA LEU A 745 5.70 43.63 6.23
C LEU A 745 4.55 44.54 5.76
N ASN A 746 4.30 45.65 6.47
CA ASN A 746 3.30 46.63 6.06
C ASN A 746 3.86 47.60 5.01
N GLY A 747 5.14 47.99 5.10
CA GLY A 747 5.82 48.78 4.06
C GLY A 747 5.91 48.06 2.70
N ALA A 748 5.98 46.72 2.69
CA ALA A 748 5.93 45.93 1.47
C ALA A 748 4.54 45.86 0.80
N LYS A 749 3.46 46.22 1.52
CA LYS A 749 2.09 46.24 0.98
C LYS A 749 1.66 47.60 0.44
N GLU A 750 2.32 48.69 0.84
CA GLU A 750 1.98 50.04 0.37
C GLU A 750 2.74 50.46 -0.90
N ASN A 751 3.84 49.80 -1.28
CA ASN A 751 4.60 50.10 -2.52
C ASN A 751 4.09 49.39 -3.79
N ASN A 752 2.94 48.70 -3.75
CA ASN A 752 2.36 48.00 -4.91
C ASN A 752 1.07 48.64 -5.43
N LYS A 753 0.99 49.98 -5.41
CA LYS A 753 0.03 50.72 -6.22
C LYS A 753 0.72 51.93 -6.86
N SER A 754 0.42 52.08 -8.16
CA SER A 754 0.83 53.10 -9.13
C SER A 754 2.31 53.12 -9.54
N GLU A 755 2.62 52.53 -10.71
CA GLU A 755 2.91 53.32 -11.91
C GLU A 755 2.82 52.43 -13.18
N GLU A 756 1.96 52.85 -14.11
CA GLU A 756 1.90 52.39 -15.49
C GLU A 756 3.16 52.87 -16.24
N TYR A 757 3.69 52.05 -17.15
CA TYR A 757 3.93 52.35 -18.58
C TYR A 757 4.87 51.29 -19.20
N ASP A 758 4.25 50.41 -19.99
CA ASP A 758 4.51 50.16 -21.41
C ASP A 758 5.89 49.71 -21.94
N VAL A 759 5.79 48.95 -23.05
CA VAL A 759 6.78 48.69 -24.11
C VAL A 759 7.50 47.32 -24.14
N SER A 760 6.90 46.46 -24.95
CA SER A 760 7.45 45.58 -25.99
C SER A 760 8.58 44.58 -25.67
N LEU A 761 8.26 43.29 -25.81
CA LEU A 761 9.22 42.22 -26.03
C LEU A 761 9.23 41.81 -27.51
N ALA A 762 10.35 42.04 -28.17
CA ALA A 762 10.80 41.29 -29.34
C ALA A 762 12.06 40.47 -28.94
N PRO A 763 12.29 39.29 -29.55
CA PRO A 763 13.17 38.27 -29.02
C PRO A 763 14.61 38.40 -29.54
N ILE A 764 15.59 37.97 -28.74
CA ILE A 764 16.95 37.68 -29.22
C ILE A 764 17.32 36.25 -28.84
N VAL A 765 17.69 35.55 -29.89
CA VAL A 765 18.21 34.21 -30.03
C VAL A 765 19.74 34.24 -29.85
N ASP A 766 20.29 33.08 -29.47
CA ASP A 766 21.63 32.55 -29.73
C ASP A 766 22.75 32.49 -28.66
N ASN A 767 23.19 31.21 -28.50
CA ASN A 767 24.55 30.65 -28.36
C ASN A 767 25.29 30.88 -27.03
N ILE A 768 25.61 29.84 -26.24
CA ILE A 768 26.52 28.69 -26.50
C ILE A 768 26.08 27.49 -25.66
#